data_AF-A0A3A0A5R9-F1
#
_entry.id   AF-A0A3A0A5R9-F1
#
_cell.length_a   1.000
_cell.length_b   1.000
_cell.length_c   1.000
_cell.angle_alpha   90.00
_cell.angle_beta   90.00
_cell.angle_gamma   90.00
#
_symmetry.space_group_name_H-M   'P 1'
#
loop_
_entity.id
_entity.type
_entity.pdbx_description
1 polymer ?
#
loop_
_entity_poly.entity_id
_entity_poly.type
_entity_poly.pdbx_seq_one_letter_code
_entity_poly.pdbx_strand_id
1 'polypeptide(L)'
;MQSTSFRVVWAVVTLVLLAALAGVVRAVWINNPAGVTGAAHLPAPTPQMPVVVATRAPSPTPTVAPTVALGAEQRIRAGGYSFRPPASYVVEVAGSTTMMTSEVDTGTRFELASGATEQLIADPPDEPDSLLAAYVSAYAAENDLRAGEPFTTIVDGLPAFGVELVSHSKDPHLRGQLILAQPEPGHSFVMTGRAPVALWPTIEREFDALLSSVQFFEAEINSTPVAAPATPVTRATTPSATPVATQTPHSSVSTSRTIPAGPWKSYTNANLANAVTAALNTIWVATDGGVIAWNKNNGSYTKYTTLDGLAANRTTAVVNCPLRGFGVVFGSEVGLQIFELQSSVWKVLNSSNSGMSFDDVTALHCDVENRYLIVGYKQHGLDIFDASSGAWRYVGQNDGLQNNLVEALAVVGNQEALWVSSGLGISVLAAGAQPIFYDEATSPLETNQIRRIVVTQDGAVWLGAQDALYKVQEDDWTVYDARAVLASQFPSGALNGLAAGEDGSLWIGSSRGEVCHFDPVRVQCQEFYSGEPGMVAGELTSLSIGADGAIYYTTAGGGVSMYSGGRWQAFVIPDEPLFGNEIHSLAEAADGSIWVATEHGIQAIDPATETVVRQFTRDNSTLSSATREVLHAAPEGGIWFGAVGVSYFNGFSWRSYTTPDGLAGSLVQAIATDSQGRTWFGTESGLSIWNGSTFFNLTRENGLPDDNIVALLADDEVMWISAAGGGLFRFERNQLQLFSSENSSLPANTIAVIAKAGDVLLLGHSRGLSYFDDGEVTPVPALTGHAVSAIATAPDGSIWLGTSGDGLFYFDGEQWVEPPSAVRPPSPQITNILIAADGSVWIGARSGGLIRYQP
;
A
#
# COMPACT_ATOMS: atom_id res chain seq x y z
N MET A 1 -42.37 -41.25 -31.21
CA MET A 1 -43.10 -42.31 -31.96
C MET A 1 -42.98 -41.95 -33.44
N GLN A 2 -42.54 -42.78 -34.40
CA GLN A 2 -42.12 -44.19 -34.45
C GLN A 2 -40.82 -44.26 -35.30
N SER A 3 -39.73 -44.92 -34.86
CA SER A 3 -39.37 -46.34 -35.06
C SER A 3 -38.33 -46.57 -36.18
N THR A 4 -37.09 -46.80 -35.73
CA THR A 4 -36.25 -47.99 -36.01
C THR A 4 -36.01 -48.49 -37.44
N SER A 5 -34.72 -48.42 -37.81
CA SER A 5 -33.86 -49.57 -38.13
C SER A 5 -34.21 -50.55 -39.26
N PHE A 6 -33.36 -50.60 -40.29
CA PHE A 6 -33.10 -51.82 -41.07
C PHE A 6 -31.60 -51.99 -41.36
N ARG A 7 -31.05 -53.18 -41.09
CA ARG A 7 -29.72 -53.66 -41.52
C ARG A 7 -29.92 -54.75 -42.59
N VAL A 8 -29.02 -54.82 -43.58
CA VAL A 8 -28.75 -55.99 -44.47
C VAL A 8 -27.55 -55.63 -45.36
N VAL A 9 -26.64 -56.48 -45.85
CA VAL A 9 -25.95 -57.74 -45.44
C VAL A 9 -24.64 -57.75 -46.29
N TRP A 10 -23.58 -58.49 -45.90
CA TRP A 10 -22.60 -59.26 -46.74
C TRP A 10 -21.21 -59.35 -46.10
N ALA A 11 -20.44 -60.40 -46.43
CA ALA A 11 -19.26 -60.86 -45.68
C ALA A 11 -18.22 -61.59 -46.55
N VAL A 12 -17.08 -61.97 -45.93
CA VAL A 12 -16.20 -63.15 -46.23
C VAL A 12 -15.03 -63.06 -47.26
N VAL A 13 -13.78 -63.19 -46.73
CA VAL A 13 -12.56 -63.93 -47.23
C VAL A 13 -11.72 -63.45 -48.46
N THR A 14 -10.40 -63.70 -48.65
CA THR A 14 -9.11 -63.80 -47.85
C THR A 14 -7.89 -63.88 -48.85
N LEU A 15 -6.63 -63.78 -48.36
CA LEU A 15 -5.30 -64.10 -49.00
C LEU A 15 -4.62 -63.03 -49.90
N VAL A 16 -3.29 -63.04 -50.20
CA VAL A 16 -2.02 -63.18 -49.40
C VAL A 16 -0.74 -63.13 -50.30
N LEU A 17 0.36 -62.55 -49.79
CA LEU A 17 1.82 -62.70 -50.14
C LEU A 17 2.50 -62.19 -51.44
N LEU A 18 3.64 -61.49 -51.23
CA LEU A 18 5.02 -61.70 -51.78
C LEU A 18 5.99 -60.72 -51.04
N ALA A 19 6.83 -61.13 -50.07
CA ALA A 19 8.25 -61.59 -50.17
C ALA A 19 9.32 -60.45 -50.29
N ALA A 20 10.55 -60.50 -49.75
CA ALA A 20 11.20 -61.24 -48.64
C ALA A 20 12.65 -60.69 -48.37
N LEU A 21 13.29 -61.07 -47.24
CA LEU A 21 14.73 -60.95 -46.85
C LEU A 21 15.27 -59.56 -46.38
N ALA A 22 16.30 -59.46 -45.50
CA ALA A 22 16.67 -60.13 -44.23
C ALA A 22 17.99 -59.55 -43.63
N GLY A 23 18.14 -59.54 -42.29
CA GLY A 23 19.44 -59.40 -41.59
C GLY A 23 19.65 -58.11 -40.75
N VAL A 24 20.33 -58.07 -39.58
CA VAL A 24 20.28 -58.82 -38.29
C VAL A 24 21.52 -58.43 -37.43
N VAL A 25 21.28 -57.98 -36.17
CA VAL A 25 22.17 -58.00 -34.96
C VAL A 25 23.23 -56.89 -34.68
N ARG A 26 23.05 -56.25 -33.49
CA ARG A 26 23.93 -55.85 -32.34
C ARG A 26 25.47 -55.62 -32.56
N ALA A 27 26.23 -54.86 -31.74
CA ALA A 27 26.11 -54.51 -30.30
C ALA A 27 27.00 -53.30 -29.84
N VAL A 28 26.43 -52.40 -29.01
CA VAL A 28 26.89 -51.89 -27.67
C VAL A 28 28.29 -51.23 -27.44
N TRP A 29 28.29 -50.17 -26.58
CA TRP A 29 29.31 -49.69 -25.56
C TRP A 29 30.08 -48.34 -25.77
N ILE A 30 30.01 -47.51 -24.69
CA ILE A 30 31.04 -46.59 -24.09
C ILE A 30 31.13 -45.08 -24.51
N ASN A 31 30.90 -44.23 -23.48
CA ASN A 31 31.45 -42.90 -23.05
C ASN A 31 31.87 -41.75 -24.01
N ASN A 32 31.38 -40.54 -23.70
CA ASN A 32 32.10 -39.32 -23.20
C ASN A 32 33.64 -39.19 -23.38
N PRO A 33 34.23 -37.95 -23.35
CA PRO A 33 33.78 -36.63 -23.82
C PRO A 33 34.93 -35.75 -24.44
N ALA A 34 34.68 -34.43 -24.62
CA ALA A 34 35.66 -33.29 -24.62
C ALA A 34 36.49 -32.91 -25.88
N GLY A 35 36.89 -31.61 -25.93
CA GLY A 35 37.91 -31.01 -26.82
C GLY A 35 37.38 -30.24 -28.04
N VAL A 36 37.25 -28.89 -28.13
CA VAL A 36 38.13 -27.71 -27.88
C VAL A 36 38.97 -27.27 -29.11
N THR A 37 38.92 -25.96 -29.43
CA THR A 37 39.72 -25.17 -30.43
C THR A 37 39.57 -25.51 -31.93
N GLY A 38 39.70 -24.58 -32.90
CA GLY A 38 39.90 -23.10 -32.92
C GLY A 38 39.49 -22.56 -34.31
N ALA A 39 39.00 -21.32 -34.49
CA ALA A 39 39.70 -20.02 -34.47
C ALA A 39 40.31 -19.59 -35.83
N ALA A 40 40.05 -18.32 -36.24
CA ALA A 40 40.67 -17.53 -37.34
C ALA A 40 40.35 -17.93 -38.81
N HIS A 41 40.34 -17.04 -39.83
CA HIS A 41 40.63 -15.59 -39.90
C HIS A 41 39.86 -14.89 -41.07
N LEU A 42 39.71 -13.56 -41.00
CA LEU A 42 39.31 -12.64 -42.09
C LEU A 42 40.47 -12.45 -43.11
N PRO A 43 40.23 -11.85 -44.31
CA PRO A 43 40.45 -10.39 -44.42
C PRO A 43 39.54 -9.63 -45.43
N ALA A 44 39.44 -8.30 -45.25
CA ALA A 44 39.00 -7.30 -46.26
C ALA A 44 40.26 -6.66 -46.94
N PRO A 45 40.26 -5.62 -47.84
CA PRO A 45 39.48 -4.35 -47.71
C PRO A 45 39.12 -3.49 -48.99
N THR A 46 38.19 -2.53 -48.81
CA THR A 46 38.13 -1.12 -49.35
C THR A 46 38.16 -0.78 -50.89
N PRO A 47 37.93 0.49 -51.34
CA PRO A 47 36.81 1.44 -51.04
C PRO A 47 36.30 2.28 -52.26
N GLN A 48 35.21 3.06 -52.13
CA GLN A 48 35.09 4.49 -52.57
C GLN A 48 33.77 5.16 -52.11
N MET A 49 33.75 6.51 -52.00
CA MET A 49 32.68 7.37 -51.43
C MET A 49 32.16 8.40 -52.49
N PRO A 50 31.47 9.53 -52.17
CA PRO A 50 30.53 9.88 -51.07
C PRO A 50 29.23 10.61 -51.55
N VAL A 51 28.22 10.77 -50.67
CA VAL A 51 27.27 11.91 -50.69
C VAL A 51 26.96 12.34 -49.24
N VAL A 52 26.82 13.64 -48.99
CA VAL A 52 26.62 14.27 -47.66
C VAL A 52 25.38 15.16 -47.69
N VAL A 53 24.49 15.10 -46.67
CA VAL A 53 23.78 16.26 -46.06
C VAL A 53 23.30 15.93 -44.62
N ALA A 54 23.72 16.76 -43.65
CA ALA A 54 23.08 17.18 -42.37
C ALA A 54 22.07 16.25 -41.63
N THR A 55 22.49 15.56 -40.54
CA THR A 55 22.45 15.96 -39.11
C THR A 55 21.10 15.86 -38.36
N ARG A 56 21.07 14.96 -37.36
CA ARG A 56 20.36 15.13 -36.08
C ARG A 56 21.29 14.58 -34.98
N ALA A 57 21.42 15.28 -33.85
CA ALA A 57 22.29 14.83 -32.77
C ALA A 57 21.79 13.51 -32.15
N PRO A 58 22.68 12.59 -31.74
CA PRO A 58 22.27 11.47 -30.90
C PRO A 58 21.79 12.01 -29.54
N SER A 59 20.66 11.51 -29.06
CA SER A 59 20.19 11.73 -27.70
C SER A 59 21.24 11.28 -26.68
N PRO A 60 21.29 11.86 -25.47
CA PRO A 60 22.15 11.35 -24.42
C PRO A 60 21.83 9.88 -24.17
N THR A 61 22.87 9.03 -24.19
CA THR A 61 22.82 7.69 -23.61
C THR A 61 22.29 7.82 -22.18
N PRO A 62 21.37 6.95 -21.71
CA PRO A 62 20.96 6.98 -20.31
C PRO A 62 22.21 6.84 -19.43
N THR A 63 22.42 7.84 -18.56
CA THR A 63 23.52 7.81 -17.59
C THR A 63 23.20 6.73 -16.57
N VAL A 64 23.72 5.53 -16.81
CA VAL A 64 23.77 4.47 -15.80
C VAL A 64 24.41 5.07 -14.56
N ALA A 65 23.72 4.98 -13.41
CA ALA A 65 24.30 5.38 -12.12
C ALA A 65 25.66 4.69 -11.99
N PRO A 66 26.75 5.40 -11.64
CA PRO A 66 28.09 4.92 -11.89
C PRO A 66 28.34 3.59 -11.17
N THR A 67 28.35 2.49 -11.92
CA THR A 67 28.79 1.18 -11.44
C THR A 67 30.29 1.29 -11.19
N VAL A 68 30.67 1.63 -9.95
CA VAL A 68 32.06 1.99 -9.68
C VAL A 68 32.91 0.72 -9.71
N ALA A 69 34.08 0.82 -10.33
CA ALA A 69 34.96 -0.33 -10.52
C ALA A 69 35.36 -0.96 -9.18
N LEU A 70 35.05 -2.25 -9.03
CA LEU A 70 35.38 -3.08 -7.88
C LEU A 70 36.88 -2.96 -7.52
N GLY A 71 37.18 -2.59 -6.28
CA GLY A 71 38.54 -2.33 -5.78
C GLY A 71 39.14 -0.93 -6.05
N ALA A 72 38.43 -0.05 -6.76
CA ALA A 72 38.84 1.36 -6.91
C ALA A 72 38.39 2.19 -5.69
N GLU A 73 39.16 3.24 -5.36
CA GLU A 73 38.88 4.12 -4.23
C GLU A 73 37.59 4.92 -4.45
N GLN A 74 36.66 4.78 -3.50
CA GLN A 74 35.39 5.51 -3.41
C GLN A 74 35.61 6.77 -2.59
N ARG A 75 34.93 7.87 -2.93
CA ARG A 75 35.06 9.14 -2.20
C ARG A 75 33.68 9.76 -1.93
N ILE A 76 33.26 9.71 -0.67
CA ILE A 76 31.95 10.11 -0.19
C ILE A 76 32.01 11.56 0.29
N ARG A 77 31.84 12.51 -0.64
CA ARG A 77 32.02 13.95 -0.40
C ARG A 77 31.14 14.52 0.72
N ALA A 78 29.90 14.05 0.82
CA ALA A 78 28.94 14.46 1.85
C ALA A 78 29.26 13.89 3.24
N GLY A 79 30.01 12.78 3.32
CA GLY A 79 30.44 12.16 4.57
C GLY A 79 31.86 12.53 5.01
N GLY A 80 32.68 13.13 4.13
CA GLY A 80 34.07 13.46 4.48
C GLY A 80 35.01 12.25 4.58
N TYR A 81 34.72 11.15 3.86
CA TYR A 81 35.59 9.96 3.87
C TYR A 81 35.75 9.33 2.47
N SER A 82 36.89 8.66 2.26
CA SER A 82 37.14 7.74 1.14
C SER A 82 37.53 6.37 1.67
N PHE A 83 37.33 5.33 0.86
CA PHE A 83 37.63 3.93 1.21
C PHE A 83 37.82 3.08 -0.06
N ARG A 84 38.29 1.84 0.07
CA ARG A 84 38.44 0.87 -1.04
C ARG A 84 37.60 -0.38 -0.78
N PRO A 85 36.47 -0.59 -1.51
CA PRO A 85 35.60 -1.73 -1.34
C PRO A 85 36.32 -3.03 -1.72
N PRO A 86 36.03 -4.17 -1.06
CA PRO A 86 36.50 -5.47 -1.52
C PRO A 86 35.90 -5.78 -2.90
N ALA A 87 36.65 -6.52 -3.73
CA ALA A 87 36.39 -6.61 -5.17
C ALA A 87 35.19 -7.49 -5.59
N SER A 88 34.30 -7.84 -4.67
CA SER A 88 33.13 -8.72 -4.87
C SER A 88 31.84 -8.19 -4.21
N TYR A 89 31.81 -6.89 -3.91
CA TYR A 89 30.68 -6.24 -3.24
C TYR A 89 30.09 -5.13 -4.11
N VAL A 90 28.77 -5.13 -4.22
CA VAL A 90 27.99 -4.01 -4.78
C VAL A 90 28.05 -2.86 -3.77
N VAL A 91 28.37 -1.65 -4.23
CA VAL A 91 28.47 -0.45 -3.40
C VAL A 91 27.28 0.47 -3.69
N GLU A 92 26.47 0.76 -2.68
CA GLU A 92 25.33 1.67 -2.76
C GLU A 92 25.58 2.88 -1.86
N VAL A 93 25.43 4.10 -2.39
CA VAL A 93 25.72 5.35 -1.67
C VAL A 93 24.46 6.18 -1.54
N ALA A 94 24.12 6.56 -0.30
CA ALA A 94 22.97 7.40 0.05
C ALA A 94 23.43 8.53 0.99
N GLY A 95 23.65 9.73 0.44
CA GLY A 95 24.14 10.87 1.20
C GLY A 95 25.55 10.64 1.75
N SER A 96 25.67 10.57 3.08
CA SER A 96 26.91 10.26 3.80
C SER A 96 27.04 8.77 4.17
N THR A 97 26.03 7.95 3.90
CA THR A 97 26.04 6.50 4.16
C THR A 97 26.40 5.72 2.89
N THR A 98 27.16 4.64 3.06
CA THR A 98 27.54 3.69 2.02
C THR A 98 27.26 2.27 2.52
N MET A 99 26.40 1.54 1.83
CA MET A 99 26.16 0.11 2.07
C MET A 99 26.95 -0.73 1.07
N MET A 100 27.38 -1.91 1.52
CA MET A 100 28.05 -2.91 0.69
C MET A 100 27.48 -4.30 0.93
N THR A 101 27.05 -4.94 -0.16
CA THR A 101 26.45 -6.27 -0.16
C THR A 101 27.20 -7.21 -1.12
N SER A 102 27.37 -8.47 -0.74
CA SER A 102 27.98 -9.49 -1.60
C SER A 102 27.06 -9.80 -2.80
N GLU A 103 27.62 -9.91 -4.02
CA GLU A 103 26.86 -10.30 -5.23
C GLU A 103 26.20 -11.69 -5.11
N VAL A 104 26.74 -12.55 -4.24
CA VAL A 104 26.11 -13.82 -3.84
C VAL A 104 25.49 -13.63 -2.46
N ASP A 105 24.21 -13.93 -2.30
CA ASP A 105 23.54 -13.81 -1.00
C ASP A 105 24.14 -14.81 0.01
N THR A 106 24.95 -14.27 0.91
CA THR A 106 25.70 -14.98 1.95
C THR A 106 25.38 -14.45 3.34
N GLY A 107 24.41 -13.53 3.45
CA GLY A 107 24.17 -12.75 4.68
C GLY A 107 25.27 -11.76 5.06
N THR A 108 26.31 -11.58 4.21
CA THR A 108 27.41 -10.64 4.49
C THR A 108 27.03 -9.22 4.09
N ARG A 109 27.19 -8.26 5.03
CA ARG A 109 26.97 -6.82 4.78
C ARG A 109 28.02 -5.97 5.50
N PHE A 110 28.47 -4.91 4.84
CA PHE A 110 29.21 -3.80 5.45
C PHE A 110 28.44 -2.49 5.29
N GLU A 111 28.60 -1.58 6.23
CA GLU A 111 28.02 -0.24 6.19
C GLU A 111 29.04 0.78 6.72
N LEU A 112 29.19 1.90 6.03
CA LEU A 112 29.97 3.06 6.46
C LEU A 112 29.03 4.26 6.50
N ALA A 113 29.01 5.01 7.59
CA ALA A 113 28.18 6.20 7.74
C ALA A 113 28.97 7.33 8.41
N SER A 114 28.67 8.57 8.07
CA SER A 114 29.24 9.75 8.75
C SER A 114 28.16 10.81 8.96
N GLY A 115 28.18 11.52 10.09
CA GLY A 115 27.14 12.50 10.40
C GLY A 115 27.47 13.44 11.55
N ALA A 116 26.78 14.59 11.56
CA ALA A 116 26.91 15.59 12.61
C ALA A 116 26.31 15.11 13.94
N THR A 117 27.01 15.33 15.04
CA THR A 117 26.61 14.90 16.40
C THR A 117 26.91 16.00 17.43
N GLU A 118 25.89 16.48 18.14
CA GLU A 118 26.06 17.47 19.22
C GLU A 118 26.50 16.83 20.55
N GLN A 119 27.63 16.09 20.57
CA GLN A 119 28.50 15.95 21.75
C GLN A 119 29.82 15.23 21.44
N LEU A 120 30.84 15.53 22.23
CA LEU A 120 32.25 15.21 21.97
C LEU A 120 32.66 13.82 22.48
N ILE A 121 33.48 13.10 21.71
CA ILE A 121 34.43 12.12 22.28
C ILE A 121 35.58 12.93 22.89
N ALA A 122 35.41 13.38 24.13
CA ALA A 122 36.37 14.26 24.82
C ALA A 122 37.38 13.47 25.65
N ASP A 123 38.50 13.09 25.01
CA ASP A 123 39.55 12.18 25.51
C ASP A 123 39.06 10.75 25.82
N PRO A 124 39.91 9.71 25.74
CA PRO A 124 39.51 8.34 26.06
C PRO A 124 39.56 8.10 27.58
N PRO A 125 38.42 7.90 28.27
CA PRO A 125 38.41 7.41 29.65
C PRO A 125 38.45 5.87 29.63
N ASP A 126 38.85 5.25 30.74
CA ASP A 126 38.91 3.77 30.85
C ASP A 126 37.53 3.07 30.93
N GLU A 127 36.41 3.78 30.68
CA GLU A 127 35.06 3.24 30.47
C GLU A 127 34.33 4.00 29.33
N PRO A 128 33.50 3.33 28.51
CA PRO A 128 32.77 3.99 27.42
C PRO A 128 31.64 4.87 27.95
N ASP A 129 31.64 6.14 27.53
CA ASP A 129 30.58 7.09 27.86
C ASP A 129 29.18 6.57 27.51
N SER A 130 28.21 6.85 28.37
CA SER A 130 26.84 6.30 28.32
C SER A 130 26.11 6.46 26.97
N LEU A 131 26.46 7.48 26.17
CA LEU A 131 25.91 7.72 24.83
C LEU A 131 26.44 6.72 23.79
N LEU A 132 27.71 6.31 23.89
CA LEU A 132 28.29 5.30 23.02
C LEU A 132 27.72 3.91 23.33
N ALA A 133 27.58 3.59 24.61
CA ALA A 133 26.87 2.40 25.05
C ALA A 133 25.40 2.41 24.56
N ALA A 134 24.72 3.56 24.56
CA ALA A 134 23.37 3.70 24.03
C ALA A 134 23.30 3.49 22.51
N TYR A 135 24.22 4.09 21.72
CA TYR A 135 24.27 3.91 20.27
C TYR A 135 24.53 2.44 19.88
N VAL A 136 25.53 1.82 20.50
CA VAL A 136 25.86 0.40 20.25
C VAL A 136 24.72 -0.52 20.70
N SER A 137 24.05 -0.21 21.82
CA SER A 137 22.89 -0.98 22.29
C SER A 137 21.68 -0.82 21.35
N ALA A 138 21.41 0.37 20.83
CA ALA A 138 20.35 0.62 19.86
C ALA A 138 20.61 -0.12 18.56
N TYR A 139 21.79 0.06 17.96
CA TYR A 139 22.18 -0.64 16.74
C TYR A 139 22.15 -2.17 16.89
N ALA A 140 22.58 -2.69 18.05
CA ALA A 140 22.52 -4.13 18.33
C ALA A 140 21.07 -4.62 18.47
N ALA A 141 20.21 -3.89 19.17
CA ALA A 141 18.80 -4.23 19.35
C ALA A 141 18.01 -4.20 18.03
N GLU A 142 18.23 -3.19 17.19
CA GLU A 142 17.63 -3.05 15.85
C GLU A 142 17.98 -4.22 14.90
N ASN A 143 19.07 -4.96 15.18
CA ASN A 143 19.62 -5.99 14.30
C ASN A 143 19.63 -7.43 14.88
N ASP A 144 18.95 -7.68 16.01
CA ASP A 144 18.99 -8.94 16.79
C ASP A 144 20.42 -9.42 17.15
N LEU A 145 21.27 -8.45 17.50
CA LEU A 145 22.64 -8.65 17.96
C LEU A 145 22.78 -8.26 19.44
N ARG A 146 23.91 -8.62 20.02
CA ARG A 146 24.41 -8.14 21.31
C ARG A 146 25.79 -7.55 21.11
N ALA A 147 26.05 -6.47 21.84
CA ALA A 147 27.39 -5.97 22.06
C ALA A 147 28.22 -6.98 22.88
N GLY A 148 29.39 -7.34 22.38
CA GLY A 148 30.42 -8.07 23.11
C GLY A 148 31.35 -7.12 23.87
N GLU A 149 32.55 -7.60 24.22
CA GLU A 149 33.56 -6.77 24.87
C GLU A 149 34.07 -5.66 23.94
N PRO A 150 34.25 -4.42 24.44
CA PRO A 150 34.81 -3.33 23.68
C PRO A 150 36.33 -3.44 23.53
N PHE A 151 36.86 -2.84 22.47
CA PHE A 151 38.28 -2.74 22.18
C PHE A 151 38.63 -1.38 21.55
N THR A 152 39.91 -1.06 21.45
CA THR A 152 40.40 0.15 20.76
C THR A 152 41.11 -0.22 19.47
N THR A 153 40.98 0.63 18.45
CA THR A 153 41.62 0.49 17.15
C THR A 153 42.01 1.88 16.60
N ILE A 154 42.48 1.93 15.35
CA ILE A 154 42.89 3.16 14.67
C ILE A 154 42.25 3.22 13.27
N VAL A 155 41.67 4.36 12.91
CA VAL A 155 41.12 4.65 11.58
C VAL A 155 41.75 5.93 11.07
N ASP A 156 42.41 5.89 9.91
CA ASP A 156 43.20 7.00 9.34
C ASP A 156 44.14 7.71 10.34
N GLY A 157 44.79 6.94 11.22
CA GLY A 157 45.69 7.47 12.25
C GLY A 157 45.00 8.07 13.49
N LEU A 158 43.66 8.15 13.51
CA LEU A 158 42.87 8.60 14.65
C LEU A 158 42.51 7.42 15.57
N PRO A 159 42.45 7.62 16.90
CA PRO A 159 41.94 6.61 17.82
C PRO A 159 40.46 6.35 17.56
N ALA A 160 40.09 5.08 17.53
CA ALA A 160 38.73 4.62 17.29
C ALA A 160 38.33 3.55 18.31
N PHE A 161 37.04 3.45 18.58
CA PHE A 161 36.46 2.47 19.49
C PHE A 161 35.77 1.36 18.70
N GLY A 162 35.99 0.10 19.08
CA GLY A 162 35.43 -1.08 18.43
C GLY A 162 34.63 -1.93 19.41
N VAL A 163 33.59 -2.61 18.92
CA VAL A 163 32.80 -3.58 19.69
C VAL A 163 32.50 -4.80 18.82
N GLU A 164 32.68 -6.01 19.36
CA GLU A 164 32.20 -7.22 18.69
C GLU A 164 30.67 -7.30 18.72
N LEU A 165 30.07 -7.81 17.64
CA LEU A 165 28.62 -8.04 17.56
C LEU A 165 28.33 -9.54 17.48
N VAL A 166 27.39 -10.04 18.29
CA VAL A 166 27.07 -11.48 18.40
C VAL A 166 25.55 -11.69 18.46
N SER A 167 25.01 -12.58 17.61
CA SER A 167 23.57 -12.86 17.53
C SER A 167 22.91 -13.42 18.80
N HIS A 168 21.63 -13.12 18.97
CA HIS A 168 20.80 -13.46 20.14
C HIS A 168 20.15 -14.86 20.11
N SER A 169 19.95 -15.46 18.92
CA SER A 169 19.07 -16.65 18.73
C SER A 169 19.83 -17.94 18.37
N LYS A 170 19.12 -19.07 18.15
CA LYS A 170 19.69 -20.43 18.00
C LYS A 170 19.82 -20.97 16.57
N ASP A 171 19.57 -20.16 15.55
CA ASP A 171 19.76 -20.52 14.13
C ASP A 171 20.56 -19.41 13.41
N PRO A 172 21.15 -19.68 12.23
CA PRO A 172 22.58 -19.50 11.98
C PRO A 172 23.13 -18.14 12.45
N HIS A 173 23.81 -18.17 13.61
CA HIS A 173 24.32 -16.99 14.29
C HIS A 173 25.09 -16.04 13.36
N LEU A 174 24.75 -14.75 13.39
CA LEU A 174 25.60 -13.68 12.87
C LEU A 174 26.70 -13.30 13.87
N ARG A 175 27.89 -12.98 13.35
CA ARG A 175 28.95 -12.26 14.05
C ARG A 175 29.33 -11.02 13.26
N GLY A 176 29.79 -9.99 13.95
CA GLY A 176 30.18 -8.74 13.36
C GLY A 176 31.15 -7.93 14.20
N GLN A 177 31.48 -6.75 13.70
CA GLN A 177 32.14 -5.68 14.44
C GLN A 177 31.49 -4.34 14.09
N LEU A 178 31.51 -3.41 15.04
CA LEU A 178 31.18 -2.00 14.86
C LEU A 178 32.37 -1.17 15.32
N ILE A 179 32.84 -0.27 14.46
CA ILE A 179 33.90 0.70 14.75
C ILE A 179 33.32 2.11 14.70
N LEU A 180 33.63 2.93 15.69
CA LEU A 180 33.33 4.37 15.75
C LEU A 180 34.64 5.16 15.79
N ALA A 181 34.76 6.17 14.94
CA ALA A 181 35.81 7.19 14.98
C ALA A 181 35.18 8.60 15.00
N GLN A 182 35.90 9.57 15.54
CA GLN A 182 35.54 10.99 15.44
C GLN A 182 36.60 11.72 14.62
N PRO A 183 36.38 11.93 13.30
CA PRO A 183 37.33 12.66 12.46
C PRO A 183 37.52 14.12 12.89
N GLU A 184 36.45 14.79 13.28
CA GLU A 184 36.44 16.19 13.69
C GLU A 184 35.45 16.43 14.84
N PRO A 185 35.64 17.44 15.72
CA PRO A 185 34.71 17.74 16.80
C PRO A 185 33.28 17.98 16.27
N GLY A 186 32.34 17.15 16.72
CA GLY A 186 30.93 17.21 16.28
C GLY A 186 30.62 16.46 14.99
N HIS A 187 31.57 15.68 14.47
CA HIS A 187 31.38 14.75 13.35
C HIS A 187 31.79 13.34 13.79
N SER A 188 30.93 12.35 13.59
CA SER A 188 31.21 10.93 13.88
C SER A 188 31.17 10.09 12.61
N PHE A 189 32.09 9.13 12.51
CA PHE A 189 32.13 8.09 11.48
C PHE A 189 31.92 6.70 12.10
N VAL A 190 30.99 5.93 11.56
CA VAL A 190 30.69 4.55 11.97
C VAL A 190 30.96 3.62 10.81
N MET A 191 31.60 2.49 11.08
CA MET A 191 31.74 1.37 10.15
C MET A 191 31.27 0.08 10.82
N THR A 192 30.33 -0.62 10.21
CA THR A 192 29.80 -1.90 10.70
C THR A 192 30.04 -3.02 9.68
N GLY A 193 30.18 -4.24 10.17
CA GLY A 193 30.30 -5.43 9.34
C GLY A 193 29.66 -6.61 10.03
N ARG A 194 28.92 -7.43 9.28
CA ARG A 194 28.29 -8.67 9.78
C ARG A 194 28.30 -9.76 8.73
N ALA A 195 28.45 -11.00 9.18
CA ALA A 195 28.30 -12.22 8.39
C ALA A 195 27.89 -13.40 9.29
N PRO A 196 27.41 -14.53 8.72
CA PRO A 196 27.28 -15.78 9.47
C PRO A 196 28.59 -16.18 10.17
N VAL A 197 28.52 -16.69 11.41
CA VAL A 197 29.68 -17.07 12.25
C VAL A 197 30.67 -17.98 11.52
N ALA A 198 30.18 -18.89 10.67
CA ALA A 198 31.02 -19.80 9.88
C ALA A 198 31.84 -19.09 8.79
N LEU A 199 31.37 -17.94 8.30
CA LEU A 199 32.04 -17.12 7.29
C LEU A 199 32.90 -16.01 7.92
N TRP A 200 32.59 -15.56 9.14
CA TRP A 200 33.28 -14.44 9.81
C TRP A 200 34.82 -14.52 9.75
N PRO A 201 35.52 -15.65 10.02
CA PRO A 201 36.98 -15.71 9.91
C PRO A 201 37.57 -15.47 8.51
N THR A 202 36.72 -15.47 7.48
CA THR A 202 37.07 -15.09 6.10
C THR A 202 36.77 -13.62 5.87
N ILE A 203 35.58 -13.16 6.28
CA ILE A 203 35.07 -11.79 6.11
C ILE A 203 35.80 -10.77 6.98
N GLU A 204 36.24 -11.15 8.18
CA GLU A 204 36.99 -10.30 9.13
C GLU A 204 38.24 -9.69 8.49
N ARG A 205 38.94 -10.44 7.61
CA ARG A 205 40.09 -9.93 6.85
C ARG A 205 39.69 -8.89 5.79
N GLU A 206 38.49 -9.00 5.23
CA GLU A 206 37.94 -8.03 4.29
C GLU A 206 37.47 -6.77 5.02
N PHE A 207 36.89 -6.93 6.22
CA PHE A 207 36.55 -5.84 7.13
C PHE A 207 37.79 -5.05 7.56
N ASP A 208 38.87 -5.71 8.00
CA ASP A 208 40.14 -5.08 8.35
C ASP A 208 40.77 -4.35 7.15
N ALA A 209 40.73 -4.95 5.96
CA ALA A 209 41.25 -4.35 4.74
C ALA A 209 40.44 -3.12 4.30
N LEU A 210 39.11 -3.17 4.47
CA LEU A 210 38.22 -2.05 4.23
C LEU A 210 38.45 -0.92 5.25
N LEU A 211 38.52 -1.25 6.54
CA LEU A 211 38.75 -0.29 7.64
C LEU A 211 40.09 0.44 7.49
N SER A 212 41.16 -0.31 7.18
CA SER A 212 42.51 0.25 6.93
C SER A 212 42.63 1.02 5.62
N SER A 213 41.62 0.98 4.76
CA SER A 213 41.53 1.81 3.54
C SER A 213 40.80 3.13 3.73
N VAL A 214 40.15 3.34 4.89
CA VAL A 214 39.41 4.57 5.19
C VAL A 214 40.38 5.74 5.34
N GLN A 215 40.08 6.86 4.68
CA GLN A 215 40.77 8.14 4.83
C GLN A 215 39.76 9.27 5.01
N PHE A 216 40.01 10.19 5.93
CA PHE A 216 39.13 11.32 6.21
C PHE A 216 39.56 12.59 5.47
N PHE A 217 38.59 13.44 5.15
CA PHE A 217 38.80 14.78 4.61
C PHE A 217 37.60 15.69 4.92
N GLU A 218 37.82 16.99 4.91
CA GLU A 218 36.78 18.01 5.14
C GLU A 218 35.56 17.79 4.23
N ALA A 219 34.37 17.59 4.82
CA ALA A 219 33.15 17.28 4.08
C ALA A 219 32.67 18.50 3.28
N GLU A 220 32.26 18.29 2.02
CA GLU A 220 31.71 19.36 1.18
C GLU A 220 30.23 19.61 1.53
N ILE A 221 30.00 20.21 2.69
CA ILE A 221 28.67 20.69 3.12
C ILE A 221 28.31 21.88 2.22
N ASN A 222 27.29 21.72 1.38
CA ASN A 222 26.78 22.77 0.49
C ASN A 222 26.24 23.97 1.29
N SER A 223 27.14 24.90 1.62
CA SER A 223 26.90 26.01 2.54
C SER A 223 27.34 27.33 1.91
N THR A 224 26.57 27.79 0.92
CA THR A 224 26.63 29.18 0.46
C THR A 224 25.31 29.89 0.74
N PRO A 225 25.25 30.82 1.71
CA PRO A 225 24.08 31.67 1.90
C PRO A 225 23.92 32.57 0.67
N VAL A 226 22.76 32.52 0.01
CA VAL A 226 22.45 33.44 -1.08
C VAL A 226 22.21 34.83 -0.49
N ALA A 227 23.22 35.70 -0.58
CA ALA A 227 23.10 37.09 -0.16
C ALA A 227 22.09 37.84 -1.03
N ALA A 228 21.04 38.38 -0.42
CA ALA A 228 20.02 39.16 -1.11
C ALA A 228 20.61 40.45 -1.73
N PRO A 229 20.23 40.83 -2.97
CA PRO A 229 20.73 42.04 -3.60
C PRO A 229 20.08 43.29 -2.98
N ALA A 230 20.91 44.12 -2.33
CA ALA A 230 20.46 45.39 -1.78
C ALA A 230 20.08 46.40 -2.88
N THR A 231 18.83 46.88 -2.88
CA THR A 231 18.38 48.00 -3.72
C THR A 231 18.52 49.34 -2.99
N PRO A 232 18.83 50.46 -3.69
CA PRO A 232 19.08 51.73 -3.02
C PRO A 232 17.79 52.45 -2.64
N VAL A 233 17.68 52.85 -1.37
CA VAL A 233 16.56 53.69 -0.89
C VAL A 233 16.66 55.10 -1.47
N THR A 234 15.75 55.46 -2.38
CA THR A 234 15.51 56.85 -2.78
C THR A 234 14.37 57.47 -1.98
N ARG A 235 14.65 58.63 -1.38
CA ARG A 235 13.79 59.32 -0.43
C ARG A 235 12.73 60.15 -1.16
N ALA A 236 11.46 59.77 -1.08
CA ALA A 236 10.33 60.56 -1.56
C ALA A 236 9.64 61.31 -0.41
N THR A 237 9.19 62.53 -0.67
CA THR A 237 8.65 63.48 0.31
C THR A 237 7.14 63.38 0.51
N THR A 238 6.68 63.68 1.72
CA THR A 238 5.27 63.89 2.09
C THR A 238 4.56 64.93 1.21
N PRO A 239 3.24 64.77 1.01
CA PRO A 239 2.36 65.92 1.26
C PRO A 239 1.10 65.60 2.08
N SER A 240 0.56 66.68 2.65
CA SER A 240 -0.51 66.84 3.63
C SER A 240 -1.87 66.15 3.38
N ALA A 241 -2.61 65.96 4.48
CA ALA A 241 -4.00 65.52 4.52
C ALA A 241 -5.03 66.64 4.27
N THR A 242 -6.18 66.30 3.67
CA THR A 242 -7.59 66.71 3.96
C THR A 242 -8.48 66.55 2.70
N PRO A 243 -9.82 66.44 2.81
CA PRO A 243 -10.61 65.68 3.77
C PRO A 243 -11.66 64.74 3.08
N VAL A 244 -12.47 64.06 3.89
CA VAL A 244 -13.51 63.07 3.51
C VAL A 244 -14.57 63.60 2.53
N ALA A 245 -14.97 62.75 1.57
CA ALA A 245 -16.25 62.79 0.86
C ALA A 245 -16.83 61.36 0.70
N THR A 246 -18.15 61.22 0.72
CA THR A 246 -18.86 59.97 1.05
C THR A 246 -19.61 59.35 -0.14
N GLN A 247 -19.51 58.02 -0.30
CA GLN A 247 -20.37 57.11 -1.11
C GLN A 247 -20.30 57.34 -2.65
N THR A 248 -20.45 56.34 -3.54
CA THR A 248 -21.18 55.05 -3.52
C THR A 248 -20.38 53.91 -4.22
N PRO A 249 -20.82 52.63 -4.14
CA PRO A 249 -20.02 51.46 -4.55
C PRO A 249 -20.17 51.07 -6.04
N HIS A 250 -19.61 49.89 -6.38
CA HIS A 250 -19.43 49.25 -7.70
C HIS A 250 -18.17 49.71 -8.46
N SER A 251 -17.32 48.83 -8.99
CA SER A 251 -17.40 47.37 -9.13
C SER A 251 -16.03 46.71 -8.92
N SER A 252 -15.89 45.86 -7.89
CA SER A 252 -14.84 44.84 -7.89
C SER A 252 -15.17 43.81 -8.96
N VAL A 253 -14.21 43.51 -9.83
CA VAL A 253 -14.34 42.38 -10.75
C VAL A 253 -14.17 41.12 -9.91
N SER A 254 -15.29 40.45 -9.63
CA SER A 254 -15.26 39.07 -9.17
C SER A 254 -14.65 38.20 -10.26
N THR A 255 -13.60 37.48 -9.90
CA THR A 255 -13.10 36.34 -10.66
C THR A 255 -13.32 35.11 -9.80
N SER A 256 -14.49 34.48 -9.94
CA SER A 256 -14.75 33.12 -9.41
C SER A 256 -13.58 32.22 -9.83
N ARG A 257 -12.93 31.60 -8.84
CA ARG A 257 -11.80 30.71 -9.06
C ARG A 257 -12.30 29.33 -9.47
N THR A 258 -12.67 29.17 -10.74
CA THR A 258 -12.88 27.82 -11.27
C THR A 258 -11.57 27.04 -11.17
N ILE A 259 -11.58 25.87 -10.52
CA ILE A 259 -10.43 24.94 -10.50
C ILE A 259 -9.95 24.75 -11.95
N PRO A 260 -8.74 25.19 -12.31
CA PRO A 260 -8.20 24.95 -13.64
C PRO A 260 -8.17 23.46 -13.98
N ALA A 261 -8.28 23.13 -15.27
CA ALA A 261 -8.00 21.78 -15.75
C ALA A 261 -6.47 21.51 -15.78
N GLY A 262 -5.83 21.61 -14.62
CA GLY A 262 -4.43 21.23 -14.40
C GLY A 262 -4.25 19.69 -14.44
N PRO A 263 -3.02 19.20 -14.61
CA PRO A 263 -2.74 17.77 -14.61
C PRO A 263 -3.05 17.15 -13.25
N TRP A 264 -3.95 16.16 -13.26
CA TRP A 264 -4.20 15.27 -12.13
C TRP A 264 -3.37 14.01 -12.30
N LYS A 265 -2.81 13.50 -11.20
CA LYS A 265 -2.08 12.23 -11.18
C LYS A 265 -2.55 11.35 -10.04
N SER A 266 -2.72 10.06 -10.31
CA SER A 266 -3.07 9.04 -9.33
C SER A 266 -1.82 8.27 -8.89
N TYR A 267 -1.72 8.06 -7.57
CA TYR A 267 -0.68 7.30 -6.88
C TYR A 267 -1.41 6.18 -6.13
N THR A 268 -1.22 4.94 -6.55
CA THR A 268 -1.96 3.77 -6.05
C THR A 268 -1.13 2.50 -6.23
N ASN A 269 -1.40 1.46 -5.44
CA ASN A 269 -0.83 0.13 -5.63
C ASN A 269 -1.87 -0.84 -6.19
N ALA A 270 -1.78 -1.21 -7.46
CA ALA A 270 -2.68 -2.17 -8.08
C ALA A 270 -2.10 -3.61 -8.11
N ASN A 271 -0.97 -3.88 -7.45
CA ASN A 271 -0.54 -5.24 -7.13
C ASN A 271 -1.27 -5.82 -5.89
N LEU A 272 -1.98 -4.98 -5.12
CA LEU A 272 -2.97 -5.40 -4.11
C LEU A 272 -4.24 -5.91 -4.81
N ALA A 273 -4.17 -7.12 -5.35
CA ALA A 273 -5.22 -7.72 -6.17
C ALA A 273 -6.23 -8.51 -5.32
N ASN A 274 -7.51 -8.26 -5.54
CA ASN A 274 -8.64 -8.82 -4.78
C ASN A 274 -9.32 -10.01 -5.50
N ALA A 275 -9.51 -9.89 -6.81
CA ALA A 275 -10.19 -10.91 -7.62
C ALA A 275 -9.71 -10.88 -9.08
N VAL A 276 -9.80 -12.02 -9.77
CA VAL A 276 -9.40 -12.16 -11.17
C VAL A 276 -10.41 -12.93 -12.01
N THR A 277 -10.66 -12.45 -13.23
CA THR A 277 -11.41 -13.16 -14.27
C THR A 277 -10.68 -13.05 -15.61
N ALA A 278 -10.95 -14.00 -16.51
CA ALA A 278 -10.44 -13.96 -17.88
C ALA A 278 -11.59 -13.68 -18.86
N ALA A 279 -11.37 -12.69 -19.73
CA ALA A 279 -12.31 -12.38 -20.83
C ALA A 279 -11.51 -12.20 -22.12
N LEU A 280 -11.85 -12.98 -23.15
CA LEU A 280 -11.12 -13.02 -24.42
C LEU A 280 -9.62 -13.30 -24.15
N ASN A 281 -8.73 -12.44 -24.67
CA ASN A 281 -7.27 -12.53 -24.51
C ASN A 281 -6.73 -11.67 -23.34
N THR A 282 -7.61 -11.28 -22.41
CA THR A 282 -7.29 -10.34 -21.33
C THR A 282 -7.56 -10.97 -19.96
N ILE A 283 -6.61 -10.80 -19.04
CA ILE A 283 -6.77 -11.05 -17.61
C ILE A 283 -7.25 -9.74 -16.99
N TRP A 284 -8.42 -9.76 -16.37
CA TRP A 284 -9.01 -8.61 -15.70
C TRP A 284 -8.95 -8.79 -14.19
N VAL A 285 -8.40 -7.79 -13.51
CA VAL A 285 -8.05 -7.85 -12.10
C VAL A 285 -8.75 -6.72 -11.36
N ALA A 286 -9.54 -7.07 -10.35
CA ALA A 286 -10.02 -6.13 -9.34
C ALA A 286 -8.91 -5.93 -8.30
N THR A 287 -8.62 -4.68 -7.94
CA THR A 287 -7.51 -4.33 -7.03
C THR A 287 -7.93 -3.19 -6.10
N ASP A 288 -7.18 -2.98 -5.02
CA ASP A 288 -7.41 -1.81 -4.14
C ASP A 288 -6.94 -0.49 -4.76
N GLY A 289 -6.12 -0.53 -5.81
CA GLY A 289 -5.51 0.64 -6.47
C GLY A 289 -6.01 0.93 -7.89
N GLY A 290 -7.14 0.36 -8.32
CA GLY A 290 -7.69 0.50 -9.68
C GLY A 290 -8.16 -0.84 -10.27
N VAL A 291 -8.38 -0.84 -11.59
CA VAL A 291 -8.61 -2.06 -12.38
C VAL A 291 -7.46 -2.28 -13.34
N ILE A 292 -6.94 -3.51 -13.42
CA ILE A 292 -5.87 -3.87 -14.36
C ILE A 292 -6.38 -4.83 -15.44
N ALA A 293 -6.00 -4.55 -16.68
CA ALA A 293 -6.22 -5.39 -17.85
C ALA A 293 -4.89 -5.84 -18.45
N TRP A 294 -4.46 -7.09 -18.18
CA TRP A 294 -3.25 -7.67 -18.78
C TRP A 294 -3.57 -8.43 -20.08
N ASN A 295 -2.80 -8.19 -21.13
CA ASN A 295 -2.82 -9.05 -22.31
C ASN A 295 -2.01 -10.34 -22.05
N LYS A 296 -2.69 -11.49 -22.13
CA LYS A 296 -2.14 -12.81 -21.81
C LYS A 296 -0.88 -13.17 -22.61
N ASN A 297 -0.74 -12.69 -23.85
CA ASN A 297 0.26 -13.18 -24.79
C ASN A 297 1.61 -12.45 -24.73
N ASN A 298 1.61 -11.18 -24.32
CA ASN A 298 2.79 -10.32 -24.35
C ASN A 298 3.07 -9.62 -23.00
N GLY A 299 2.19 -9.75 -22.01
CA GLY A 299 2.35 -9.09 -20.72
C GLY A 299 2.21 -7.57 -20.76
N SER A 300 1.66 -6.95 -21.82
CA SER A 300 1.32 -5.53 -21.78
C SER A 300 0.03 -5.31 -20.97
N TYR A 301 -0.01 -4.31 -20.09
CA TYR A 301 -1.18 -3.99 -19.28
C TYR A 301 -1.76 -2.61 -19.57
N THR A 302 -2.99 -2.39 -19.11
CA THR A 302 -3.60 -1.07 -18.92
C THR A 302 -4.13 -1.00 -17.51
N LYS A 303 -3.78 0.08 -16.79
CA LYS A 303 -4.29 0.42 -15.46
C LYS A 303 -5.39 1.47 -15.65
N TYR A 304 -6.54 1.25 -15.02
CA TYR A 304 -7.65 2.19 -15.00
C TYR A 304 -7.85 2.68 -13.57
N THR A 305 -7.98 4.00 -13.44
CA THR A 305 -8.24 4.72 -12.19
C THR A 305 -9.48 5.62 -12.36
N THR A 306 -9.83 6.40 -11.33
CA THR A 306 -10.89 7.41 -11.42
C THR A 306 -10.59 8.50 -12.46
N LEU A 307 -9.32 8.70 -12.82
CA LEU A 307 -8.89 9.59 -13.92
C LEU A 307 -9.16 8.96 -15.31
N ASP A 308 -9.32 7.64 -15.39
CA ASP A 308 -9.59 6.87 -16.61
C ASP A 308 -11.09 6.50 -16.76
N GLY A 309 -11.94 7.04 -15.88
CA GLY A 309 -13.40 6.86 -15.91
C GLY A 309 -13.98 5.89 -14.89
N LEU A 310 -13.19 5.34 -13.97
CA LEU A 310 -13.74 4.64 -12.80
C LEU A 310 -14.51 5.61 -11.89
N ALA A 311 -15.50 5.08 -11.18
CA ALA A 311 -16.22 5.79 -10.12
C ALA A 311 -15.47 5.75 -8.78
N ALA A 312 -14.75 4.65 -8.51
CA ALA A 312 -13.81 4.50 -7.40
C ALA A 312 -12.67 3.57 -7.83
N ASN A 313 -11.46 3.80 -7.33
CA ASN A 313 -10.28 2.99 -7.64
C ASN A 313 -10.38 1.58 -7.03
N ARG A 314 -10.88 1.47 -5.79
CA ARG A 314 -10.97 0.20 -5.11
C ARG A 314 -12.06 -0.68 -5.72
N THR A 315 -11.70 -1.91 -6.07
CA THR A 315 -12.61 -2.91 -6.62
C THR A 315 -12.44 -4.24 -5.88
N THR A 316 -13.57 -4.82 -5.44
CA THR A 316 -13.63 -5.94 -4.48
C THR A 316 -13.80 -7.30 -5.16
N ALA A 317 -14.54 -7.33 -6.27
CA ALA A 317 -14.88 -8.53 -7.02
C ALA A 317 -14.86 -8.23 -8.52
N VAL A 318 -14.64 -9.25 -9.35
CA VAL A 318 -14.77 -9.15 -10.81
C VAL A 318 -15.38 -10.42 -11.40
N VAL A 319 -16.28 -10.27 -12.37
CA VAL A 319 -16.80 -11.38 -13.17
C VAL A 319 -16.94 -10.98 -14.65
N ASN A 320 -16.58 -11.89 -15.55
CA ASN A 320 -16.91 -11.77 -16.97
C ASN A 320 -18.38 -12.16 -17.18
N CYS A 321 -19.24 -11.19 -17.50
CA CYS A 321 -20.68 -11.39 -17.60
C CYS A 321 -21.20 -11.01 -19.00
N PRO A 322 -21.21 -11.93 -19.97
CA PRO A 322 -21.62 -11.69 -21.36
C PRO A 322 -23.14 -11.52 -21.55
N LEU A 323 -23.86 -11.04 -20.53
CA LEU A 323 -25.26 -10.65 -20.62
C LEU A 323 -25.41 -9.32 -21.37
N ARG A 324 -26.55 -9.12 -22.03
CA ARG A 324 -26.80 -7.92 -22.84
C ARG A 324 -26.78 -6.66 -21.96
N GLY A 325 -25.88 -5.72 -22.27
CA GLY A 325 -25.72 -4.46 -21.53
C GLY A 325 -24.71 -4.55 -20.36
N PHE A 326 -23.98 -5.66 -20.29
CA PHE A 326 -22.85 -5.93 -19.41
C PHE A 326 -21.60 -6.32 -20.23
N GLY A 327 -20.50 -6.59 -19.54
CA GLY A 327 -19.22 -6.98 -20.10
C GLY A 327 -18.36 -7.58 -18.99
N VAL A 328 -17.22 -6.97 -18.68
CA VAL A 328 -16.53 -7.27 -17.42
C VAL A 328 -17.12 -6.39 -16.31
N VAL A 329 -17.61 -7.01 -15.25
CA VAL A 329 -18.33 -6.35 -14.16
C VAL A 329 -17.47 -6.38 -12.90
N PHE A 330 -17.23 -5.22 -12.32
CA PHE A 330 -16.47 -5.02 -11.09
C PHE A 330 -17.38 -4.57 -9.96
N GLY A 331 -17.20 -5.15 -8.77
CA GLY A 331 -17.80 -4.66 -7.52
C GLY A 331 -16.91 -3.62 -6.87
N SER A 332 -17.50 -2.65 -6.18
CA SER A 332 -16.81 -1.59 -5.43
C SER A 332 -17.74 -1.01 -4.37
N GLU A 333 -17.26 -0.05 -3.56
CA GLU A 333 -18.06 0.73 -2.61
C GLU A 333 -19.07 1.72 -3.25
N VAL A 334 -19.04 1.88 -4.58
CA VAL A 334 -19.91 2.79 -5.35
C VAL A 334 -20.83 2.04 -6.32
N GLY A 335 -21.11 0.77 -6.02
CA GLY A 335 -21.91 -0.14 -6.85
C GLY A 335 -21.08 -0.92 -7.87
N LEU A 336 -21.70 -1.18 -9.03
CA LEU A 336 -21.09 -1.92 -10.13
C LEU A 336 -20.40 -0.97 -11.10
N GLN A 337 -19.14 -1.25 -11.42
CA GLN A 337 -18.37 -0.60 -12.48
C GLN A 337 -18.19 -1.60 -13.63
N ILE A 338 -18.69 -1.27 -14.82
CA ILE A 338 -18.83 -2.20 -15.94
C ILE A 338 -17.98 -1.71 -17.10
N PHE A 339 -17.06 -2.55 -17.58
CA PHE A 339 -16.33 -2.32 -18.82
C PHE A 339 -17.01 -3.05 -19.99
N GLU A 340 -17.59 -2.29 -20.90
CA GLU A 340 -18.22 -2.84 -22.11
C GLU A 340 -17.16 -3.18 -23.17
N LEU A 341 -16.83 -4.48 -23.30
CA LEU A 341 -15.77 -5.01 -24.19
C LEU A 341 -15.90 -4.61 -25.68
N GLN A 342 -17.08 -4.20 -26.15
CA GLN A 342 -17.31 -3.81 -27.55
C GLN A 342 -17.07 -2.32 -27.81
N SER A 343 -17.41 -1.46 -26.84
CA SER A 343 -17.33 -0.01 -26.93
C SER A 343 -16.06 0.56 -26.27
N SER A 344 -15.42 -0.23 -25.39
CA SER A 344 -14.33 0.19 -24.50
C SER A 344 -14.72 1.37 -23.60
N VAL A 345 -15.98 1.36 -23.13
CA VAL A 345 -16.55 2.42 -22.28
C VAL A 345 -16.86 1.87 -20.89
N TRP A 346 -16.58 2.69 -19.88
CA TRP A 346 -16.98 2.47 -18.49
C TRP A 346 -18.42 2.92 -18.25
N LYS A 347 -19.18 2.11 -17.54
CA LYS A 347 -20.57 2.36 -17.12
C LYS A 347 -20.72 2.03 -15.64
N VAL A 348 -21.49 2.82 -14.92
CA VAL A 348 -21.72 2.66 -13.47
C VAL A 348 -23.19 2.36 -13.22
N LEU A 349 -23.49 1.30 -12.46
CA LEU A 349 -24.82 1.02 -11.91
C LEU A 349 -24.74 1.06 -10.38
N ASN A 350 -25.63 1.83 -9.77
CA ASN A 350 -25.69 2.02 -8.32
C ASN A 350 -27.14 2.25 -7.87
N SER A 351 -27.37 2.34 -6.56
CA SER A 351 -28.68 2.52 -5.93
C SER A 351 -29.42 3.79 -6.40
N SER A 352 -28.68 4.84 -6.78
CA SER A 352 -29.24 6.11 -7.24
C SER A 352 -29.72 6.11 -8.70
N ASN A 353 -29.16 5.23 -9.55
CA ASN A 353 -29.32 5.29 -11.00
C ASN A 353 -29.85 3.99 -11.64
N SER A 354 -30.08 2.95 -10.85
CA SER A 354 -30.51 1.62 -11.30
C SER A 354 -31.62 1.07 -10.39
N GLY A 355 -31.88 -0.24 -10.46
CA GLY A 355 -32.76 -0.94 -9.51
C GLY A 355 -32.01 -1.66 -8.38
N MET A 356 -30.69 -1.48 -8.29
CA MET A 356 -29.91 -1.97 -7.15
C MET A 356 -30.40 -1.35 -5.85
N SER A 357 -30.38 -2.15 -4.78
CA SER A 357 -30.83 -1.73 -3.44
C SER A 357 -29.71 -0.99 -2.69
N PHE A 358 -28.46 -1.39 -2.89
CA PHE A 358 -27.27 -0.88 -2.18
C PHE A 358 -26.03 -0.83 -3.10
N ASP A 359 -24.94 -0.25 -2.59
CA ASP A 359 -23.74 0.09 -3.35
C ASP A 359 -22.46 -0.60 -2.85
N ASP A 360 -22.46 -1.24 -1.68
CA ASP A 360 -21.29 -1.85 -1.02
C ASP A 360 -20.98 -3.26 -1.53
N VAL A 361 -20.75 -3.41 -2.84
CA VAL A 361 -20.60 -4.72 -3.50
C VAL A 361 -19.33 -5.46 -3.05
N THR A 362 -19.46 -6.73 -2.69
CA THR A 362 -18.36 -7.62 -2.27
C THR A 362 -18.27 -8.93 -3.05
N ALA A 363 -19.38 -9.42 -3.61
CA ALA A 363 -19.42 -10.69 -4.33
C ALA A 363 -20.26 -10.57 -5.60
N LEU A 364 -19.85 -11.30 -6.65
CA LEU A 364 -20.52 -11.30 -7.95
C LEU A 364 -20.59 -12.72 -8.51
N HIS A 365 -21.74 -13.06 -9.09
CA HIS A 365 -21.91 -14.29 -9.87
C HIS A 365 -22.78 -14.01 -11.10
N CYS A 366 -22.30 -14.40 -12.28
CA CYS A 366 -23.03 -14.24 -13.53
C CYS A 366 -23.46 -15.61 -14.06
N ASP A 367 -24.76 -15.86 -14.05
CA ASP A 367 -25.38 -17.04 -14.62
C ASP A 367 -25.81 -16.72 -16.06
N VAL A 368 -24.99 -17.16 -17.02
CA VAL A 368 -25.20 -16.88 -18.44
C VAL A 368 -26.34 -17.71 -19.04
N GLU A 369 -26.56 -18.93 -18.54
CA GLU A 369 -27.57 -19.85 -19.05
C GLU A 369 -28.98 -19.38 -18.69
N ASN A 370 -29.17 -19.03 -17.42
CA ASN A 370 -30.47 -18.60 -16.89
C ASN A 370 -30.65 -17.08 -16.98
N ARG A 371 -29.56 -16.35 -17.31
CA ARG A 371 -29.49 -14.90 -17.60
C ARG A 371 -29.67 -14.01 -16.38
N TYR A 372 -28.98 -14.35 -15.29
CA TYR A 372 -28.97 -13.57 -14.05
C TYR A 372 -27.59 -13.01 -13.72
N LEU A 373 -27.57 -11.85 -13.07
CA LEU A 373 -26.42 -11.34 -12.33
C LEU A 373 -26.81 -11.26 -10.85
N ILE A 374 -26.05 -11.92 -9.98
CA ILE A 374 -26.22 -11.86 -8.52
C ILE A 374 -25.14 -10.95 -7.96
N VAL A 375 -25.56 -10.01 -7.10
CA VAL A 375 -24.74 -8.97 -6.50
C VAL A 375 -24.83 -9.10 -4.98
N GLY A 376 -23.76 -9.56 -4.34
CA GLY A 376 -23.66 -9.63 -2.88
C GLY A 376 -23.07 -8.36 -2.29
N TYR A 377 -23.62 -7.92 -1.15
CA TYR A 377 -23.25 -6.69 -0.44
C TYR A 377 -22.50 -6.99 0.87
N LYS A 378 -21.66 -6.05 1.30
CA LYS A 378 -20.88 -6.15 2.55
C LYS A 378 -21.75 -6.16 3.79
N GLN A 379 -22.86 -5.42 3.80
CA GLN A 379 -23.72 -5.25 4.98
C GLN A 379 -25.21 -5.41 4.70
N HIS A 380 -25.61 -5.62 3.43
CA HIS A 380 -26.99 -5.45 2.97
C HIS A 380 -27.57 -6.63 2.18
N GLY A 381 -27.08 -7.85 2.37
CA GLY A 381 -27.62 -9.04 1.72
C GLY A 381 -27.22 -9.11 0.26
N LEU A 382 -28.15 -9.39 -0.64
CA LEU A 382 -27.87 -9.46 -2.07
C LEU A 382 -29.04 -9.01 -2.93
N ASP A 383 -28.73 -8.61 -4.16
CA ASP A 383 -29.68 -8.40 -5.24
C ASP A 383 -29.51 -9.47 -6.34
N ILE A 384 -30.62 -9.83 -6.98
CA ILE A 384 -30.64 -10.66 -8.18
C ILE A 384 -31.24 -9.84 -9.34
N PHE A 385 -30.45 -9.60 -10.37
CA PHE A 385 -30.87 -8.97 -11.61
C PHE A 385 -31.24 -10.03 -12.67
N ASP A 386 -32.46 -9.95 -13.19
CA ASP A 386 -32.95 -10.76 -14.31
C ASP A 386 -32.75 -10.01 -15.64
N ALA A 387 -31.80 -10.45 -16.47
CA ALA A 387 -31.52 -9.83 -17.77
C ALA A 387 -32.61 -10.09 -18.83
N SER A 388 -33.61 -10.93 -18.53
CA SER A 388 -34.75 -11.20 -19.41
C SER A 388 -35.89 -10.20 -19.24
N SER A 389 -36.14 -9.74 -18.02
CA SER A 389 -37.17 -8.74 -17.69
C SER A 389 -36.58 -7.35 -17.41
N GLY A 390 -35.30 -7.26 -17.07
CA GLY A 390 -34.64 -6.06 -16.56
C GLY A 390 -34.95 -5.76 -15.09
N ALA A 391 -35.58 -6.69 -14.37
CA ALA A 391 -35.97 -6.51 -12.98
C ALA A 391 -34.82 -6.80 -12.01
N TRP A 392 -34.82 -6.07 -10.90
CA TRP A 392 -33.97 -6.30 -9.73
C TRP A 392 -34.82 -6.88 -8.60
N ARG A 393 -34.26 -7.81 -7.82
CA ARG A 393 -34.92 -8.43 -6.67
C ARG A 393 -33.96 -8.55 -5.49
N TYR A 394 -34.26 -7.81 -4.45
CA TYR A 394 -33.59 -7.88 -3.16
C TYR A 394 -33.83 -9.22 -2.44
N VAL A 395 -32.82 -9.63 -1.67
CA VAL A 395 -32.85 -10.78 -0.76
C VAL A 395 -32.05 -10.42 0.49
N GLY A 396 -32.75 -10.31 1.62
CA GLY A 396 -32.16 -10.06 2.94
C GLY A 396 -32.60 -11.06 4.00
N GLN A 397 -32.45 -10.69 5.27
CA GLN A 397 -32.88 -11.52 6.39
C GLN A 397 -34.38 -11.91 6.37
N ASN A 398 -35.24 -11.04 5.87
CA ASN A 398 -36.68 -11.32 5.74
C ASN A 398 -37.00 -12.40 4.68
N ASP A 399 -36.07 -12.65 3.77
CA ASP A 399 -36.18 -13.61 2.66
C ASP A 399 -35.47 -14.95 2.97
N GLY A 400 -34.81 -15.05 4.13
CA GLY A 400 -34.24 -16.29 4.65
C GLY A 400 -32.75 -16.28 4.99
N LEU A 401 -32.00 -15.23 4.64
CA LEU A 401 -30.61 -15.09 5.07
C LEU A 401 -30.54 -14.97 6.60
N GLN A 402 -29.57 -15.61 7.27
CA GLN A 402 -29.40 -15.36 8.71
C GLN A 402 -28.66 -14.04 8.99
N ASN A 403 -27.81 -13.59 8.05
CA ASN A 403 -27.07 -12.35 8.15
C ASN A 403 -26.97 -11.70 6.75
N ASN A 404 -26.85 -10.37 6.71
CA ASN A 404 -26.74 -9.57 5.49
C ASN A 404 -25.28 -9.35 5.02
N LEU A 405 -24.26 -9.83 5.74
CA LEU A 405 -22.90 -9.89 5.21
C LEU A 405 -22.83 -10.99 4.14
N VAL A 406 -22.34 -10.67 2.94
CA VAL A 406 -22.04 -11.64 1.88
C VAL A 406 -20.53 -11.68 1.62
N GLU A 407 -19.87 -12.75 2.04
CA GLU A 407 -18.44 -13.00 1.81
C GLU A 407 -18.18 -13.80 0.53
N ALA A 408 -19.00 -14.83 0.28
CA ALA A 408 -19.02 -15.61 -0.96
C ALA A 408 -20.43 -16.11 -1.25
N LEU A 409 -20.72 -16.37 -2.53
CA LEU A 409 -22.00 -16.94 -2.96
C LEU A 409 -21.81 -17.86 -4.18
N ALA A 410 -22.68 -18.86 -4.30
CA ALA A 410 -22.75 -19.73 -5.47
C ALA A 410 -24.19 -20.23 -5.72
N VAL A 411 -24.47 -20.60 -6.98
CA VAL A 411 -25.78 -21.09 -7.42
C VAL A 411 -25.66 -22.57 -7.79
N VAL A 412 -26.59 -23.39 -7.28
CA VAL A 412 -26.74 -24.80 -7.65
C VAL A 412 -27.88 -24.92 -8.66
N GLY A 413 -27.60 -25.57 -9.79
CA GLY A 413 -28.57 -25.80 -10.86
C GLY A 413 -29.13 -24.49 -11.42
N ASN A 414 -30.37 -24.53 -11.92
CA ASN A 414 -31.10 -23.34 -12.39
C ASN A 414 -31.78 -22.64 -11.20
N GLN A 415 -30.98 -22.01 -10.33
CA GLN A 415 -31.42 -21.43 -9.06
C GLN A 415 -32.20 -22.42 -8.16
N GLU A 416 -31.84 -23.70 -8.20
CA GLU A 416 -32.45 -24.70 -7.31
C GLU A 416 -32.09 -24.40 -5.85
N ALA A 417 -30.85 -23.97 -5.61
CA ALA A 417 -30.41 -23.37 -4.36
C ALA A 417 -29.37 -22.26 -4.57
N LEU A 418 -29.51 -21.16 -3.83
CA LEU A 418 -28.49 -20.11 -3.68
C LEU A 418 -27.81 -20.29 -2.32
N TRP A 419 -26.49 -20.50 -2.34
CA TRP A 419 -25.63 -20.66 -1.17
C TRP A 419 -24.90 -19.34 -0.90
N VAL A 420 -24.89 -18.88 0.35
CA VAL A 420 -24.34 -17.57 0.77
C VAL A 420 -23.59 -17.72 2.09
N SER A 421 -22.29 -17.42 2.13
CA SER A 421 -21.52 -17.33 3.39
C SER A 421 -21.51 -15.91 3.94
N SER A 422 -21.51 -15.80 5.27
CA SER A 422 -21.74 -14.54 6.00
C SER A 422 -20.86 -14.36 7.25
N GLY A 423 -19.70 -15.04 7.30
CA GLY A 423 -18.81 -15.09 8.47
C GLY A 423 -19.36 -15.81 9.72
N LEU A 424 -20.68 -16.00 9.81
CA LEU A 424 -21.38 -16.71 10.89
C LEU A 424 -21.81 -18.14 10.50
N GLY A 425 -21.55 -18.55 9.25
CA GLY A 425 -22.07 -19.78 8.66
C GLY A 425 -22.61 -19.53 7.25
N ILE A 426 -23.40 -20.47 6.75
CA ILE A 426 -23.93 -20.51 5.38
C ILE A 426 -25.47 -20.48 5.41
N SER A 427 -26.06 -19.53 4.69
CA SER A 427 -27.50 -19.55 4.37
C SER A 427 -27.73 -20.20 3.00
N VAL A 428 -28.74 -21.07 2.91
CA VAL A 428 -29.13 -21.75 1.66
C VAL A 428 -30.60 -21.46 1.37
N LEU A 429 -30.84 -20.83 0.21
CA LEU A 429 -32.17 -20.39 -0.23
C LEU A 429 -32.60 -21.16 -1.48
N ALA A 430 -33.62 -22.00 -1.34
CA ALA A 430 -34.16 -22.81 -2.44
C ALA A 430 -35.62 -22.42 -2.75
N ALA A 431 -35.96 -22.35 -4.04
CA ALA A 431 -37.27 -21.85 -4.48
C ALA A 431 -38.43 -22.75 -4.00
N GLY A 432 -39.29 -22.22 -3.14
CA GLY A 432 -40.44 -22.94 -2.57
C GLY A 432 -40.11 -23.86 -1.39
N ALA A 433 -38.85 -23.90 -0.94
CA ALA A 433 -38.44 -24.57 0.29
C ALA A 433 -38.39 -23.59 1.48
N GLN A 434 -38.16 -24.11 2.69
CA GLN A 434 -37.74 -23.27 3.81
C GLN A 434 -36.23 -22.98 3.71
N PRO A 435 -35.77 -21.77 4.07
CA PRO A 435 -34.34 -21.47 4.20
C PRO A 435 -33.65 -22.45 5.15
N ILE A 436 -32.46 -22.91 4.76
CA ILE A 436 -31.59 -23.74 5.60
C ILE A 436 -30.40 -22.89 6.03
N PHE A 437 -29.91 -23.10 7.25
CA PHE A 437 -28.68 -22.51 7.75
C PHE A 437 -27.75 -23.60 8.27
N TYR A 438 -26.48 -23.52 7.89
CA TYR A 438 -25.42 -24.40 8.35
C TYR A 438 -24.36 -23.60 9.11
N ASP A 439 -24.09 -24.05 10.33
CA ASP A 439 -23.05 -23.54 11.23
C ASP A 439 -22.33 -24.72 11.93
N GLU A 440 -21.32 -24.41 12.75
CA GLU A 440 -20.59 -25.37 13.61
C GLU A 440 -21.50 -26.21 14.54
N ALA A 441 -22.75 -25.80 14.80
CA ALA A 441 -23.68 -26.51 15.67
C ALA A 441 -24.67 -27.42 14.91
N THR A 442 -24.88 -27.17 13.63
CA THR A 442 -25.88 -27.82 12.76
C THR A 442 -25.28 -28.63 11.61
N SER A 443 -23.97 -28.51 11.37
CA SER A 443 -23.24 -29.15 10.28
C SER A 443 -21.86 -29.66 10.72
N PRO A 444 -21.15 -30.44 9.89
CA PRO A 444 -19.77 -30.89 10.18
C PRO A 444 -18.68 -29.80 10.08
N LEU A 445 -19.04 -28.52 9.97
CA LEU A 445 -18.09 -27.42 9.89
C LEU A 445 -17.28 -27.29 11.19
N GLU A 446 -15.95 -27.30 11.10
CA GLU A 446 -15.06 -26.97 12.23
C GLU A 446 -14.89 -25.44 12.42
N THR A 447 -15.32 -24.63 11.44
CA THR A 447 -15.41 -23.17 11.57
C THR A 447 -16.50 -22.58 10.68
N ASN A 448 -17.16 -21.54 11.19
CA ASN A 448 -18.11 -20.71 10.46
C ASN A 448 -17.48 -19.77 9.41
N GLN A 449 -16.15 -19.63 9.37
CA GLN A 449 -15.44 -18.77 8.42
C GLN A 449 -15.27 -19.42 7.03
N ILE A 450 -16.34 -19.39 6.23
CA ILE A 450 -16.37 -19.95 4.88
C ILE A 450 -16.00 -18.88 3.85
N ARG A 451 -14.74 -18.92 3.39
CA ARG A 451 -14.15 -17.89 2.53
C ARG A 451 -14.54 -18.03 1.06
N ARG A 452 -14.76 -19.24 0.57
CA ARG A 452 -15.15 -19.50 -0.83
C ARG A 452 -16.19 -20.60 -0.93
N ILE A 453 -17.08 -20.44 -1.91
CA ILE A 453 -18.09 -21.43 -2.31
C ILE A 453 -17.99 -21.57 -3.83
N VAL A 454 -17.89 -22.79 -4.35
CA VAL A 454 -18.07 -23.09 -5.79
C VAL A 454 -18.96 -24.31 -5.97
N VAL A 455 -19.49 -24.48 -7.18
CA VAL A 455 -20.35 -25.61 -7.54
C VAL A 455 -19.75 -26.33 -8.75
N THR A 456 -19.63 -27.66 -8.68
CA THR A 456 -19.22 -28.51 -9.81
C THR A 456 -20.42 -28.95 -10.66
N GLN A 457 -20.21 -29.38 -11.90
CA GLN A 457 -21.29 -29.76 -12.83
C GLN A 457 -22.17 -30.93 -12.34
N ASP A 458 -21.70 -31.74 -11.38
CA ASP A 458 -22.48 -32.78 -10.69
C ASP A 458 -23.45 -32.22 -9.63
N GLY A 459 -23.52 -30.90 -9.47
CA GLY A 459 -24.34 -30.20 -8.48
C GLY A 459 -23.71 -30.15 -7.09
N ALA A 460 -22.49 -30.68 -6.90
CA ALA A 460 -21.85 -30.62 -5.60
C ALA A 460 -21.40 -29.20 -5.24
N VAL A 461 -21.61 -28.83 -3.99
CA VAL A 461 -21.12 -27.58 -3.41
C VAL A 461 -19.80 -27.84 -2.70
N TRP A 462 -18.81 -27.00 -2.99
CA TRP A 462 -17.48 -27.05 -2.39
C TRP A 462 -17.24 -25.80 -1.57
N LEU A 463 -16.80 -25.98 -0.32
CA LEU A 463 -16.67 -24.91 0.68
C LEU A 463 -15.22 -24.84 1.19
N GLY A 464 -14.55 -23.70 0.97
CA GLY A 464 -13.22 -23.42 1.49
C GLY A 464 -13.28 -22.73 2.86
N ALA A 465 -12.64 -23.32 3.86
CA ALA A 465 -12.59 -22.81 5.24
C ALA A 465 -11.13 -22.69 5.73
N GLN A 466 -10.92 -22.57 7.05
CA GLN A 466 -9.61 -22.70 7.69
C GLN A 466 -9.17 -24.18 7.71
N ASP A 467 -8.03 -24.49 7.09
CA ASP A 467 -7.36 -25.82 7.07
C ASP A 467 -8.22 -27.02 6.60
N ALA A 468 -9.40 -26.76 6.04
CA ALA A 468 -10.37 -27.78 5.62
C ALA A 468 -11.18 -27.36 4.38
N LEU A 469 -11.44 -28.34 3.51
CA LEU A 469 -12.34 -28.27 2.36
C LEU A 469 -13.53 -29.20 2.61
N TYR A 470 -14.75 -28.72 2.37
CA TYR A 470 -15.97 -29.53 2.49
C TYR A 470 -16.61 -29.75 1.12
N LYS A 471 -17.06 -30.98 0.83
CA LYS A 471 -18.01 -31.28 -0.25
C LYS A 471 -19.38 -31.52 0.36
N VAL A 472 -20.40 -30.88 -0.20
CA VAL A 472 -21.81 -31.17 0.08
C VAL A 472 -22.48 -31.65 -1.20
N GLN A 473 -23.16 -32.79 -1.16
CA GLN A 473 -24.00 -33.30 -2.23
C GLN A 473 -25.33 -33.71 -1.63
N GLU A 474 -26.43 -33.06 -2.03
CA GLU A 474 -27.73 -33.23 -1.35
C GLU A 474 -27.58 -32.96 0.16
N ASP A 475 -27.79 -33.96 1.02
CA ASP A 475 -27.58 -33.88 2.48
C ASP A 475 -26.25 -34.53 2.94
N ASP A 476 -25.45 -35.12 2.03
CA ASP A 476 -24.20 -35.82 2.37
C ASP A 476 -23.00 -34.87 2.40
N TRP A 477 -22.30 -34.84 3.55
CA TRP A 477 -21.12 -34.02 3.78
C TRP A 477 -19.85 -34.88 3.80
N THR A 478 -18.82 -34.45 3.06
CA THR A 478 -17.46 -35.03 3.10
C THR A 478 -16.46 -33.95 3.49
N VAL A 479 -15.62 -34.22 4.49
CA VAL A 479 -14.57 -33.32 4.97
C VAL A 479 -13.21 -33.78 4.45
N TYR A 480 -12.43 -32.84 3.94
CA TYR A 480 -11.06 -33.04 3.47
C TYR A 480 -10.13 -32.09 4.24
N ASP A 481 -9.28 -32.66 5.10
CA ASP A 481 -8.27 -31.95 5.88
C ASP A 481 -6.87 -32.58 5.65
N ALA A 482 -5.84 -32.02 6.27
CA ALA A 482 -4.47 -32.55 6.26
C ALA A 482 -4.30 -33.90 7.02
N ARG A 483 -5.38 -34.50 7.56
CA ARG A 483 -5.38 -35.85 8.14
C ARG A 483 -5.97 -36.87 7.16
N ALA A 484 -6.97 -36.46 6.37
CA ALA A 484 -7.60 -37.24 5.31
C ALA A 484 -6.70 -37.34 4.07
N VAL A 485 -6.01 -36.26 3.74
CA VAL A 485 -4.95 -36.21 2.72
C VAL A 485 -3.61 -36.57 3.37
N LEU A 486 -2.71 -37.27 2.66
CA LEU A 486 -1.36 -37.52 3.15
C LEU A 486 -0.67 -36.18 3.48
N ALA A 487 -0.37 -35.98 4.77
CA ALA A 487 -0.31 -34.66 5.43
C ALA A 487 0.65 -33.59 4.86
N SER A 488 1.55 -33.93 3.93
CA SER A 488 2.53 -33.00 3.36
C SER A 488 2.11 -32.38 2.02
N GLN A 489 0.84 -32.50 1.61
CA GLN A 489 0.36 -32.04 0.29
C GLN A 489 -1.01 -31.35 0.29
N PHE A 490 -1.60 -31.00 1.44
CA PHE A 490 -2.85 -30.23 1.49
C PHE A 490 -2.55 -28.75 1.82
N PRO A 491 -3.17 -27.76 1.13
CA PRO A 491 -2.95 -26.34 1.45
C PRO A 491 -3.37 -26.00 2.88
N SER A 492 -2.56 -25.18 3.54
CA SER A 492 -2.66 -24.85 4.96
C SER A 492 -2.97 -23.37 5.18
N GLY A 493 -3.73 -23.04 6.22
CA GLY A 493 -4.32 -21.72 6.41
C GLY A 493 -5.74 -21.60 5.87
N ALA A 494 -6.20 -20.38 5.62
CA ALA A 494 -7.54 -20.13 5.08
C ALA A 494 -7.58 -20.44 3.58
N LEU A 495 -8.56 -21.24 3.13
CA LEU A 495 -8.72 -21.58 1.72
C LEU A 495 -9.43 -20.46 0.94
N ASN A 496 -8.69 -19.37 0.71
CA ASN A 496 -9.13 -18.16 0.01
C ASN A 496 -9.28 -18.36 -1.52
N GLY A 497 -8.70 -19.42 -2.08
CA GLY A 497 -8.81 -19.79 -3.48
C GLY A 497 -9.59 -21.08 -3.65
N LEU A 498 -10.64 -21.06 -4.47
CA LEU A 498 -11.36 -22.26 -4.85
C LEU A 498 -11.99 -22.06 -6.22
N ALA A 499 -11.72 -22.97 -7.16
CA ALA A 499 -12.32 -22.93 -8.50
C ALA A 499 -12.56 -24.34 -9.05
N ALA A 500 -13.70 -24.50 -9.71
CA ALA A 500 -14.13 -25.74 -10.36
C ALA A 500 -14.12 -25.58 -11.89
N GLY A 501 -13.57 -26.56 -12.59
CA GLY A 501 -13.57 -26.65 -14.05
C GLY A 501 -14.75 -27.45 -14.59
N GLU A 502 -15.10 -27.23 -15.86
CA GLU A 502 -16.15 -28.00 -16.57
C GLU A 502 -15.81 -29.49 -16.71
N ASP A 503 -14.53 -29.84 -16.66
CA ASP A 503 -14.00 -31.21 -16.69
C ASP A 503 -14.04 -31.91 -15.32
N GLY A 504 -14.48 -31.22 -14.27
CA GLY A 504 -14.45 -31.69 -12.88
C GLY A 504 -13.12 -31.46 -12.17
N SER A 505 -12.16 -30.74 -12.76
CA SER A 505 -10.96 -30.29 -12.06
C SER A 505 -11.33 -29.37 -10.89
N LEU A 506 -10.77 -29.59 -9.71
CA LEU A 506 -10.92 -28.70 -8.56
C LEU A 506 -9.55 -28.12 -8.17
N TRP A 507 -9.45 -26.80 -8.11
CA TRP A 507 -8.24 -26.10 -7.70
C TRP A 507 -8.48 -25.35 -6.39
N ILE A 508 -7.56 -25.54 -5.44
CA ILE A 508 -7.59 -24.98 -4.10
C ILE A 508 -6.38 -24.06 -3.92
N GLY A 509 -6.56 -22.91 -3.30
CA GLY A 509 -5.49 -21.98 -2.92
C GLY A 509 -5.63 -21.56 -1.45
N SER A 510 -4.52 -21.57 -0.69
CA SER A 510 -4.50 -21.09 0.70
C SER A 510 -3.95 -19.67 0.84
N SER A 511 -4.26 -19.02 1.96
CA SER A 511 -3.72 -17.72 2.35
C SER A 511 -2.19 -17.68 2.50
N ARG A 512 -1.50 -18.83 2.41
CA ARG A 512 -0.04 -18.93 2.37
C ARG A 512 0.55 -18.93 0.95
N GLY A 513 -0.27 -18.79 -0.09
CA GLY A 513 0.15 -18.87 -1.49
C GLY A 513 0.38 -20.31 -1.99
N GLU A 514 -0.10 -21.31 -1.24
CA GLU A 514 -0.03 -22.72 -1.63
C GLU A 514 -1.20 -23.05 -2.56
N VAL A 515 -0.93 -23.72 -3.68
CA VAL A 515 -1.95 -24.07 -4.69
C VAL A 515 -1.95 -25.58 -4.94
N CYS A 516 -3.13 -26.20 -4.94
CA CYS A 516 -3.33 -27.63 -5.15
C CYS A 516 -4.33 -27.89 -6.28
N HIS A 517 -4.00 -28.82 -7.18
CA HIS A 517 -4.97 -29.48 -8.06
C HIS A 517 -5.51 -30.72 -7.35
N PHE A 518 -6.74 -30.66 -6.85
CA PHE A 518 -7.30 -31.65 -5.94
C PHE A 518 -8.07 -32.75 -6.66
N ASP A 519 -7.79 -34.00 -6.28
CA ASP A 519 -8.52 -35.18 -6.70
C ASP A 519 -9.43 -35.68 -5.56
N PRO A 520 -10.75 -35.41 -5.63
CA PRO A 520 -11.67 -35.81 -4.57
C PRO A 520 -11.97 -37.31 -4.55
N VAL A 521 -11.63 -38.06 -5.61
CA VAL A 521 -11.83 -39.51 -5.70
C VAL A 521 -10.64 -40.26 -5.10
N ARG A 522 -9.42 -39.74 -5.30
CA ARG A 522 -8.18 -40.29 -4.72
C ARG A 522 -7.82 -39.68 -3.36
N VAL A 523 -8.48 -38.60 -2.96
CA VAL A 523 -8.26 -37.87 -1.70
C VAL A 523 -6.80 -37.37 -1.59
N GLN A 524 -6.34 -36.71 -2.65
CA GLN A 524 -4.96 -36.21 -2.74
C GLN A 524 -4.88 -34.98 -3.64
N CYS A 525 -3.87 -34.13 -3.42
CA CYS A 525 -3.45 -33.17 -4.43
C CYS A 525 -2.61 -33.89 -5.51
N GLN A 526 -3.06 -33.85 -6.76
CA GLN A 526 -2.33 -34.42 -7.91
C GLN A 526 -1.07 -33.59 -8.20
N GLU A 527 -1.22 -32.27 -8.10
CA GLU A 527 -0.16 -31.27 -8.19
C GLU A 527 -0.28 -30.34 -6.98
N PHE A 528 0.86 -29.94 -6.41
CA PHE A 528 0.95 -29.01 -5.27
C PHE A 528 2.11 -28.06 -5.53
N TYR A 529 1.86 -26.76 -5.36
CA TYR A 529 2.80 -25.68 -5.68
C TYR A 529 2.91 -24.70 -4.52
N SER A 530 4.14 -24.28 -4.21
CA SER A 530 4.43 -23.26 -3.22
C SER A 530 5.75 -22.56 -3.59
N GLY A 531 5.67 -21.29 -3.97
CA GLY A 531 6.85 -20.48 -4.33
C GLY A 531 7.56 -20.91 -5.63
N GLU A 532 6.87 -21.53 -6.58
CA GLU A 532 7.48 -21.94 -7.86
C GLU A 532 7.95 -20.74 -8.70
N PRO A 533 8.97 -20.90 -9.57
CA PRO A 533 9.39 -19.84 -10.49
C PRO A 533 8.23 -19.36 -11.38
N GLY A 534 7.82 -18.10 -11.22
CA GLY A 534 6.68 -17.50 -11.92
C GLY A 534 5.39 -17.43 -11.10
N MET A 535 5.38 -17.92 -9.86
CA MET A 535 4.37 -17.62 -8.85
C MET A 535 4.68 -16.27 -8.18
N VAL A 536 3.65 -15.44 -7.99
CA VAL A 536 3.73 -14.21 -7.18
C VAL A 536 3.61 -14.54 -5.69
N ALA A 537 4.36 -13.82 -4.86
CA ALA A 537 4.35 -13.95 -3.41
C ALA A 537 3.15 -13.21 -2.78
N GLY A 538 2.92 -13.45 -1.48
CA GLY A 538 1.86 -12.81 -0.69
C GLY A 538 0.65 -13.72 -0.44
N GLU A 539 -0.30 -13.23 0.35
CA GLU A 539 -1.54 -13.95 0.66
C GLU A 539 -2.41 -14.11 -0.59
N LEU A 540 -2.80 -15.35 -0.93
CA LEU A 540 -3.72 -15.60 -2.04
C LEU A 540 -5.10 -15.05 -1.71
N THR A 541 -5.64 -14.21 -2.60
CA THR A 541 -6.94 -13.54 -2.43
C THR A 541 -8.04 -14.16 -3.31
N SER A 542 -7.70 -14.67 -4.49
CA SER A 542 -8.66 -15.28 -5.41
C SER A 542 -7.98 -16.30 -6.32
N LEU A 543 -8.77 -17.25 -6.81
CA LEU A 543 -8.37 -18.27 -7.78
C LEU A 543 -9.54 -18.46 -8.76
N SER A 544 -9.27 -18.45 -10.07
CA SER A 544 -10.28 -18.72 -11.10
C SER A 544 -9.70 -19.50 -12.27
N ILE A 545 -10.58 -20.15 -13.06
CA ILE A 545 -10.22 -20.93 -14.24
C ILE A 545 -10.78 -20.21 -15.47
N GLY A 546 -9.93 -19.97 -16.47
CA GLY A 546 -10.36 -19.40 -17.75
C GLY A 546 -11.01 -20.43 -18.66
N ALA A 547 -11.78 -19.98 -19.65
CA ALA A 547 -12.33 -20.85 -20.70
C ALA A 547 -11.26 -21.51 -21.59
N ASP A 548 -9.99 -21.12 -21.45
CA ASP A 548 -8.80 -21.75 -22.03
C ASP A 548 -8.17 -22.83 -21.13
N GLY A 549 -8.77 -23.10 -19.96
CA GLY A 549 -8.26 -24.06 -18.97
C GLY A 549 -7.07 -23.55 -18.16
N ALA A 550 -6.63 -22.31 -18.37
CA ALA A 550 -5.57 -21.69 -17.59
C ALA A 550 -6.09 -21.31 -16.19
N ILE A 551 -5.25 -21.50 -15.17
CA ILE A 551 -5.56 -21.13 -13.79
C ILE A 551 -4.99 -19.75 -13.53
N TYR A 552 -5.76 -18.87 -12.91
CA TYR A 552 -5.35 -17.54 -12.48
C TYR A 552 -5.46 -17.47 -10.96
N TYR A 553 -4.44 -16.93 -10.28
CA TYR A 553 -4.57 -16.56 -8.87
C TYR A 553 -3.97 -15.18 -8.61
N THR A 554 -4.55 -14.47 -7.65
CA THR A 554 -4.15 -13.12 -7.21
C THR A 554 -3.59 -13.17 -5.80
N THR A 555 -2.72 -12.22 -5.46
CA THR A 555 -2.29 -12.00 -4.07
C THR A 555 -2.49 -10.57 -3.60
N ALA A 556 -2.59 -10.42 -2.28
CA ALA A 556 -2.48 -9.15 -1.60
C ALA A 556 -1.02 -8.65 -1.68
N GLY A 557 -0.71 -7.92 -2.76
CA GLY A 557 0.51 -7.12 -2.92
C GLY A 557 1.50 -7.66 -3.94
N GLY A 558 1.39 -8.92 -4.35
CA GLY A 558 2.26 -9.54 -5.36
C GLY A 558 1.73 -9.51 -6.80
N GLY A 559 0.48 -9.09 -7.02
CA GLY A 559 -0.14 -9.08 -8.35
C GLY A 559 -0.83 -10.40 -8.70
N VAL A 560 -0.57 -10.95 -9.89
CA VAL A 560 -1.30 -12.11 -10.45
C VAL A 560 -0.33 -13.14 -11.02
N SER A 561 -0.64 -14.43 -10.89
CA SER A 561 0.00 -15.49 -11.69
C SER A 561 -1.00 -16.22 -12.58
N MET A 562 -0.52 -16.70 -13.72
CA MET A 562 -1.22 -17.64 -14.59
C MET A 562 -0.46 -18.98 -14.62
N TYR A 563 -1.17 -20.09 -14.46
CA TYR A 563 -0.67 -21.44 -14.80
C TYR A 563 -1.25 -21.87 -16.13
N SER A 564 -0.39 -22.20 -17.09
CA SER A 564 -0.80 -22.74 -18.39
C SER A 564 0.30 -23.61 -18.99
N GLY A 565 -0.08 -24.76 -19.57
CA GLY A 565 0.85 -25.67 -20.22
C GLY A 565 1.97 -26.20 -19.31
N GLY A 566 1.70 -26.38 -18.00
CA GLY A 566 2.68 -26.86 -17.03
C GLY A 566 3.68 -25.80 -16.56
N ARG A 567 3.37 -24.50 -16.68
CA ARG A 567 4.24 -23.39 -16.29
C ARG A 567 3.48 -22.26 -15.62
N TRP A 568 4.13 -21.66 -14.63
CA TRP A 568 3.70 -20.42 -13.99
C TRP A 568 4.28 -19.20 -14.71
N GLN A 569 3.48 -18.12 -14.76
CA GLN A 569 3.88 -16.81 -15.28
C GLN A 569 3.29 -15.71 -14.39
N ALA A 570 4.17 -14.86 -13.86
CA ALA A 570 3.79 -13.71 -13.05
C ALA A 570 3.45 -12.49 -13.92
N PHE A 571 2.47 -11.71 -13.45
CA PHE A 571 1.99 -10.45 -14.02
C PHE A 571 1.94 -9.43 -12.88
N VAL A 572 2.96 -8.58 -12.80
CA VAL A 572 3.20 -7.62 -11.72
C VAL A 572 3.50 -6.27 -12.33
N ILE A 573 2.87 -5.21 -11.82
CA ILE A 573 3.15 -3.84 -12.24
C ILE A 573 4.48 -3.41 -11.59
N PRO A 574 5.50 -3.05 -12.39
CA PRO A 574 6.74 -2.50 -11.84
C PRO A 574 6.53 -1.09 -11.32
N ASP A 575 7.35 -0.68 -10.35
CA ASP A 575 7.51 0.71 -9.92
C ASP A 575 6.21 1.42 -9.48
N GLU A 576 5.28 0.69 -8.83
CA GLU A 576 4.10 1.32 -8.21
C GLU A 576 4.53 2.32 -7.13
N PRO A 577 4.01 3.57 -7.13
CA PRO A 577 4.56 4.66 -6.34
C PRO A 577 4.05 4.71 -4.89
N LEU A 578 3.13 3.81 -4.51
CA LEU A 578 2.70 3.59 -3.12
C LEU A 578 2.79 2.10 -2.79
N PHE A 579 2.98 1.77 -1.50
CA PHE A 579 2.79 0.39 -1.02
C PHE A 579 1.36 0.08 -0.58
N GLY A 580 0.59 1.07 -0.10
CA GLY A 580 -0.81 0.93 0.31
C GLY A 580 -1.76 1.89 -0.42
N ASN A 581 -3.06 1.67 -0.23
CA ASN A 581 -4.17 2.44 -0.82
C ASN A 581 -5.14 3.04 0.23
N GLU A 582 -4.99 2.74 1.51
CA GLU A 582 -5.71 3.43 2.59
C GLU A 582 -4.82 4.55 3.14
N ILE A 583 -5.08 5.80 2.77
CA ILE A 583 -4.24 6.93 3.21
C ILE A 583 -4.69 7.37 4.59
N HIS A 584 -3.82 7.23 5.60
CA HIS A 584 -4.10 7.61 6.98
C HIS A 584 -3.65 9.03 7.32
N SER A 585 -2.52 9.45 6.74
CA SER A 585 -1.96 10.78 6.99
C SER A 585 -1.03 11.25 5.88
N LEU A 586 -0.89 12.57 5.78
CA LEU A 586 -0.01 13.28 4.84
C LEU A 586 0.73 14.40 5.60
N ALA A 587 2.03 14.54 5.37
CA ALA A 587 2.83 15.67 5.85
C ALA A 587 3.91 16.06 4.83
N GLU A 588 4.18 17.35 4.66
CA GLU A 588 5.34 17.84 3.90
C GLU A 588 6.51 18.04 4.87
N ALA A 589 7.64 17.41 4.58
CA ALA A 589 8.87 17.60 5.33
C ALA A 589 9.62 18.87 4.88
N ALA A 590 10.57 19.34 5.69
CA ALA A 590 11.36 20.54 5.41
C ALA A 590 12.24 20.46 4.14
N ASP A 591 12.46 19.25 3.59
CA ASP A 591 13.13 19.02 2.30
C ASP A 591 12.17 19.03 1.09
N GLY A 592 10.87 19.24 1.32
CA GLY A 592 9.81 19.20 0.31
C GLY A 592 9.28 17.79 0.01
N SER A 593 9.78 16.74 0.67
CA SER A 593 9.24 15.38 0.49
C SER A 593 7.87 15.24 1.13
N ILE A 594 6.96 14.56 0.42
CA ILE A 594 5.60 14.27 0.89
C ILE A 594 5.59 12.91 1.57
N TRP A 595 5.44 12.92 2.89
CA TRP A 595 5.33 11.73 3.71
C TRP A 595 3.88 11.25 3.76
N VAL A 596 3.69 9.96 3.49
CA VAL A 596 2.40 9.29 3.37
C VAL A 596 2.37 8.10 4.33
N ALA A 597 1.43 8.10 5.27
CA ALA A 597 1.13 6.94 6.11
C ALA A 597 -0.01 6.12 5.49
N THR A 598 0.17 4.80 5.43
CA THR A 598 -0.73 3.84 4.79
C THR A 598 -0.90 2.58 5.64
N GLU A 599 -1.86 1.74 5.31
CA GLU A 599 -2.11 0.43 5.93
C GLU A 599 -0.90 -0.53 5.89
N HIS A 600 0.10 -0.26 5.05
CA HIS A 600 1.34 -1.02 4.92
C HIS A 600 2.60 -0.31 5.49
N GLY A 601 2.44 0.87 6.09
CA GLY A 601 3.54 1.65 6.70
C GLY A 601 3.70 3.05 6.09
N ILE A 602 4.89 3.62 6.22
CA ILE A 602 5.18 5.01 5.89
C ILE A 602 6.15 5.09 4.71
N GLN A 603 5.93 6.02 3.79
CA GLN A 603 6.82 6.31 2.67
C GLN A 603 6.96 7.81 2.45
N ALA A 604 8.12 8.26 1.96
CA ALA A 604 8.37 9.64 1.57
C ALA A 604 8.53 9.70 0.04
N ILE A 605 7.75 10.55 -0.60
CA ILE A 605 7.73 10.76 -2.05
C ILE A 605 8.38 12.12 -2.35
N ASP A 606 9.36 12.15 -3.24
CA ASP A 606 9.84 13.40 -3.81
C ASP A 606 8.81 13.89 -4.85
N PRO A 607 8.14 15.04 -4.64
CA PRO A 607 7.12 15.54 -5.55
C PRO A 607 7.68 16.05 -6.90
N ALA A 608 8.99 16.26 -7.03
CA ALA A 608 9.63 16.73 -8.27
C ALA A 608 10.07 15.57 -9.18
N THR A 609 10.59 14.48 -8.62
CA THR A 609 10.95 13.25 -9.38
C THR A 609 9.85 12.19 -9.38
N GLU A 610 8.86 12.32 -8.50
CA GLU A 610 7.75 11.38 -8.29
C GLU A 610 8.21 9.99 -7.83
N THR A 611 9.39 9.91 -7.20
CA THR A 611 10.00 8.67 -6.69
C THR A 611 9.83 8.54 -5.18
N VAL A 612 9.76 7.30 -4.69
CA VAL A 612 9.83 7.00 -3.27
C VAL A 612 11.31 7.11 -2.84
N VAL A 613 11.61 8.10 -2.00
CA VAL A 613 12.98 8.36 -1.50
C VAL A 613 13.26 7.69 -0.15
N ARG A 614 12.22 7.35 0.62
CA ARG A 614 12.31 6.58 1.87
C ARG A 614 11.07 5.70 2.06
N GLN A 615 11.26 4.54 2.69
CA GLN A 615 10.19 3.59 2.99
C GLN A 615 10.45 2.90 4.33
N PHE A 616 9.41 2.81 5.15
CA PHE A 616 9.39 2.09 6.42
C PHE A 616 8.14 1.21 6.48
N THR A 617 8.35 -0.10 6.34
CA THR A 617 7.33 -1.13 6.60
C THR A 617 7.36 -1.51 8.08
N ARG A 618 6.36 -2.26 8.54
CA ARG A 618 6.36 -2.81 9.91
C ARG A 618 7.51 -3.81 10.15
N ASP A 619 8.00 -4.45 9.10
CA ASP A 619 9.05 -5.48 9.20
C ASP A 619 10.48 -4.89 9.27
N ASN A 620 10.67 -3.64 8.84
CA ASN A 620 11.97 -2.96 8.81
C ASN A 620 12.06 -1.74 9.75
N SER A 621 11.11 -1.57 10.67
CA SER A 621 11.05 -0.43 11.58
C SER A 621 10.40 -0.80 12.92
N THR A 622 10.50 0.10 13.91
CA THR A 622 9.82 -0.03 15.21
C THR A 622 8.41 0.59 15.21
N LEU A 623 7.85 0.88 14.03
CA LEU A 623 6.57 1.54 13.88
C LEU A 623 5.43 0.63 14.37
N SER A 624 4.68 1.12 15.35
CA SER A 624 3.41 0.54 15.74
C SER A 624 2.33 0.86 14.69
N SER A 625 1.17 0.20 14.79
CA SER A 625 0.05 0.51 13.92
C SER A 625 -1.24 0.65 14.70
N ALA A 626 -2.12 1.50 14.18
CA ALA A 626 -3.41 1.82 14.76
C ALA A 626 -4.46 2.00 13.66
N THR A 627 -5.73 2.05 14.05
CA THR A 627 -6.85 2.42 13.15
C THR A 627 -6.89 3.92 12.82
N ARG A 628 -6.01 4.71 13.44
CA ARG A 628 -5.73 6.12 13.18
C ARG A 628 -4.24 6.33 13.33
N GLU A 629 -3.60 6.76 12.26
CA GLU A 629 -2.17 7.06 12.22
C GLU A 629 -2.02 8.52 11.76
N VAL A 630 -1.10 9.26 12.36
CA VAL A 630 -0.95 10.71 12.13
C VAL A 630 0.52 11.09 11.94
N LEU A 631 0.79 11.85 10.88
CA LEU A 631 2.11 12.41 10.58
C LEU A 631 2.14 13.90 10.90
N HIS A 632 3.28 14.39 11.41
CA HIS A 632 3.55 15.81 11.59
C HIS A 632 5.03 16.10 11.36
N ALA A 633 5.33 17.09 10.52
CA ALA A 633 6.70 17.54 10.33
C ALA A 633 7.18 18.32 11.55
N ALA A 634 8.34 17.97 12.07
CA ALA A 634 8.91 18.62 13.26
C ALA A 634 9.67 19.89 12.84
N PRO A 635 9.52 21.04 13.53
CA PRO A 635 10.27 22.26 13.19
C PRO A 635 11.79 22.11 13.29
N GLU A 636 12.28 21.21 14.14
CA GLU A 636 13.68 20.79 14.25
C GLU A 636 14.18 19.92 13.07
N GLY A 637 13.31 19.61 12.12
CA GLY A 637 13.54 18.66 11.03
C GLY A 637 13.08 17.25 11.39
N GLY A 638 12.81 16.40 10.38
CA GLY A 638 12.28 15.06 10.63
C GLY A 638 10.77 15.01 10.84
N ILE A 639 10.26 13.85 11.25
CA ILE A 639 8.84 13.50 11.23
C ILE A 639 8.41 12.84 12.55
N TRP A 640 7.32 13.32 13.13
CA TRP A 640 6.56 12.64 14.16
C TRP A 640 5.50 11.74 13.53
N PHE A 641 5.36 10.52 14.05
CA PHE A 641 4.34 9.54 13.70
C PHE A 641 3.60 9.09 14.95
N GLY A 642 2.30 9.39 15.03
CA GLY A 642 1.41 8.90 16.09
C GLY A 642 0.63 7.68 15.62
N ALA A 643 0.60 6.65 16.44
CA ALA A 643 -0.20 5.43 16.25
C ALA A 643 -0.50 4.83 17.64
N VAL A 644 -0.03 3.61 17.93
CA VAL A 644 0.06 3.11 19.31
C VAL A 644 1.38 3.60 19.92
N GLY A 645 1.31 4.67 20.71
CA GLY A 645 2.44 5.50 21.10
C GLY A 645 2.78 6.54 20.04
N VAL A 646 3.91 7.23 20.22
CA VAL A 646 4.46 8.16 19.25
C VAL A 646 5.90 7.80 18.91
N SER A 647 6.26 7.83 17.63
CA SER A 647 7.61 7.65 17.14
C SER A 647 8.12 8.91 16.43
N TYR A 648 9.40 9.22 16.59
CA TYR A 648 10.07 10.34 15.94
C TYR A 648 11.19 9.81 15.03
N PHE A 649 11.23 10.29 13.79
CA PHE A 649 12.30 10.03 12.85
C PHE A 649 13.15 11.28 12.63
N ASN A 650 14.42 11.21 13.02
CA ASN A 650 15.38 12.33 12.94
C ASN A 650 16.10 12.45 11.58
N GLY A 651 15.70 11.67 10.56
CA GLY A 651 16.41 11.54 9.28
C GLY A 651 17.29 10.29 9.15
N PHE A 652 17.61 9.63 10.27
CA PHE A 652 18.50 8.47 10.36
C PHE A 652 17.86 7.28 11.10
N SER A 653 17.29 7.52 12.29
CA SER A 653 16.73 6.48 13.17
C SER A 653 15.40 6.88 13.77
N TRP A 654 14.66 5.87 14.24
CA TRP A 654 13.37 6.02 14.92
C TRP A 654 13.56 5.97 16.44
N ARG A 655 12.86 6.86 17.16
CA ARG A 655 12.73 6.79 18.63
C ARG A 655 11.26 6.82 19.02
N SER A 656 10.82 5.77 19.71
CA SER A 656 9.43 5.60 20.14
C SER A 656 9.25 5.93 21.62
N TYR A 657 8.05 6.43 21.96
CA TYR A 657 7.60 6.78 23.30
C TYR A 657 6.18 6.27 23.53
N THR A 658 5.92 5.78 24.74
CA THR A 658 4.72 5.07 25.14
C THR A 658 4.19 5.60 26.48
N THR A 659 3.10 5.03 27.00
CA THR A 659 2.57 5.42 28.32
C THR A 659 3.56 5.19 29.48
N PRO A 660 4.38 4.12 29.51
CA PRO A 660 5.56 4.02 30.39
C PRO A 660 6.54 5.20 30.34
N ASP A 661 6.73 5.84 29.19
CA ASP A 661 7.65 6.98 29.01
C ASP A 661 7.03 8.33 29.42
N GLY A 662 5.75 8.31 29.81
CA GLY A 662 5.00 9.48 30.29
C GLY A 662 3.92 9.97 29.33
N LEU A 663 3.65 9.32 28.20
CA LEU A 663 2.54 9.67 27.32
C LEU A 663 1.18 9.45 28.03
N ALA A 664 0.19 10.34 27.82
CA ALA A 664 -1.08 10.33 28.55
C ALA A 664 -2.01 9.17 28.16
N GLY A 665 -1.97 8.78 26.89
CA GLY A 665 -2.75 7.68 26.34
C GLY A 665 -1.94 6.85 25.35
N SER A 666 -2.46 5.69 24.98
CA SER A 666 -1.77 4.76 24.08
C SER A 666 -2.03 5.04 22.61
N LEU A 667 -3.14 5.68 22.24
CA LEU A 667 -3.53 5.96 20.86
C LEU A 667 -3.38 7.46 20.58
N VAL A 668 -2.35 7.83 19.81
CA VAL A 668 -2.10 9.21 19.40
C VAL A 668 -2.93 9.53 18.15
N GLN A 669 -3.80 10.51 18.25
CA GLN A 669 -4.77 10.85 17.19
C GLN A 669 -4.50 12.20 16.52
N ALA A 670 -3.81 13.11 17.20
CA ALA A 670 -3.49 14.44 16.68
C ALA A 670 -2.10 14.89 17.15
N ILE A 671 -1.37 15.60 16.29
CA ILE A 671 -0.05 16.16 16.61
C ILE A 671 0.02 17.60 16.10
N ALA A 672 0.48 18.53 16.93
CA ALA A 672 0.75 19.91 16.53
C ALA A 672 1.91 20.49 17.35
N THR A 673 2.83 21.22 16.72
CA THR A 673 3.88 21.98 17.42
C THR A 673 3.48 23.45 17.59
N ASP A 674 3.70 24.00 18.78
CA ASP A 674 3.39 25.41 19.08
C ASP A 674 4.52 26.39 18.72
N SER A 675 4.24 27.69 18.84
CA SER A 675 5.21 28.77 18.59
C SER A 675 6.44 28.78 19.51
N GLN A 676 6.47 27.95 20.55
CA GLN A 676 7.61 27.78 21.46
C GLN A 676 8.43 26.52 21.11
N GLY A 677 8.07 25.80 20.04
CA GLY A 677 8.72 24.56 19.63
C GLY A 677 8.35 23.34 20.48
N ARG A 678 7.27 23.40 21.27
CA ARG A 678 6.79 22.24 22.03
C ARG A 678 5.80 21.45 21.20
N THR A 679 5.97 20.13 21.13
CA THR A 679 5.06 19.26 20.38
C THR A 679 3.95 18.73 21.28
N TRP A 680 2.72 18.87 20.82
CA TRP A 680 1.51 18.47 21.52
C TRP A 680 0.92 17.22 20.87
N PHE A 681 0.59 16.22 21.67
CA PHE A 681 0.04 14.93 21.26
C PHE A 681 -1.33 14.75 21.89
N GLY A 682 -2.38 14.80 21.06
CA GLY A 682 -3.73 14.46 21.47
C GLY A 682 -3.91 12.95 21.47
N THR A 683 -4.32 12.38 22.60
CA THR A 683 -4.52 10.94 22.77
C THR A 683 -5.97 10.60 23.10
N GLU A 684 -6.29 9.31 23.19
CA GLU A 684 -7.58 8.82 23.68
C GLU A 684 -7.78 9.01 25.20
N SER A 685 -6.75 9.44 25.94
CA SER A 685 -6.74 9.56 27.41
C SER A 685 -6.08 10.86 27.91
N GLY A 686 -6.04 11.89 27.07
CA GLY A 686 -5.62 13.24 27.44
C GLY A 686 -4.76 13.93 26.37
N LEU A 687 -4.00 14.92 26.83
CA LEU A 687 -3.12 15.74 26.01
C LEU A 687 -1.72 15.72 26.62
N SER A 688 -0.73 15.28 25.84
CA SER A 688 0.69 15.25 26.25
C SER A 688 1.47 16.34 25.53
N ILE A 689 2.27 17.10 26.29
CA ILE A 689 3.12 18.17 25.78
C ILE A 689 4.59 17.77 25.96
N TRP A 690 5.32 17.64 24.86
CA TRP A 690 6.74 17.32 24.85
C TRP A 690 7.60 18.58 24.78
N ASN A 691 8.61 18.65 25.64
CA ASN A 691 9.53 19.78 25.77
C ASN A 691 10.96 19.48 25.26
N GLY A 692 11.14 18.39 24.51
CA GLY A 692 12.46 17.87 24.12
C GLY A 692 13.06 16.83 25.08
N SER A 693 12.49 16.66 26.29
CA SER A 693 13.02 15.73 27.30
C SER A 693 11.98 14.92 28.07
N THR A 694 10.80 15.50 28.36
CA THR A 694 9.74 14.88 29.15
C THR A 694 8.36 15.29 28.65
N PHE A 695 7.36 14.45 28.93
CA PHE A 695 5.95 14.76 28.72
C PHE A 695 5.35 15.46 29.94
N PHE A 696 4.58 16.51 29.69
CA PHE A 696 3.64 17.10 30.65
C PHE A 696 2.22 16.80 30.19
N ASN A 697 1.41 16.19 31.05
CA ASN A 697 0.07 15.73 30.69
C ASN A 697 -1.03 16.61 31.28
N LEU A 698 -2.03 16.90 30.45
CA LEU A 698 -3.33 17.42 30.87
C LEU A 698 -4.38 16.35 30.61
N THR A 699 -5.25 16.13 31.59
CA THR A 699 -6.37 15.18 31.58
C THR A 699 -7.58 15.86 32.22
N ARG A 700 -8.72 15.19 32.23
CA ARG A 700 -9.95 15.66 32.87
C ARG A 700 -9.83 15.81 34.38
N GLU A 701 -9.01 14.98 35.04
CA GLU A 701 -8.68 15.13 36.46
C GLU A 701 -7.88 16.42 36.74
N ASN A 702 -7.16 16.92 35.74
CA ASN A 702 -6.23 18.03 35.83
C ASN A 702 -6.69 19.31 35.08
N GLY A 703 -7.91 19.32 34.53
CA GLY A 703 -8.57 20.53 34.01
C GLY A 703 -9.02 20.51 32.54
N LEU A 704 -8.83 19.42 31.78
CA LEU A 704 -9.49 19.28 30.47
C LEU A 704 -11.00 19.03 30.64
N PRO A 705 -11.87 19.50 29.73
CA PRO A 705 -13.29 19.14 29.75
C PRO A 705 -13.54 17.66 29.44
N ASP A 706 -12.74 17.08 28.55
CA ASP A 706 -12.78 15.68 28.10
C ASP A 706 -11.35 15.20 27.74
N ASP A 707 -11.13 13.88 27.76
CA ASP A 707 -9.83 13.25 27.58
C ASP A 707 -9.56 12.77 26.14
N ASN A 708 -10.60 12.51 25.33
CA ASN A 708 -10.42 11.90 24.02
C ASN A 708 -10.13 12.96 22.94
N ILE A 709 -8.87 13.41 22.87
CA ILE A 709 -8.44 14.50 21.97
C ILE A 709 -8.28 13.99 20.54
N VAL A 710 -8.96 14.65 19.59
CA VAL A 710 -9.09 14.19 18.19
C VAL A 710 -8.54 15.16 17.14
N ALA A 711 -8.43 16.45 17.43
CA ALA A 711 -7.72 17.40 16.58
C ALA A 711 -7.03 18.50 17.40
N LEU A 712 -5.93 19.01 16.85
CA LEU A 712 -5.11 20.09 17.39
C LEU A 712 -4.77 21.09 16.28
N LEU A 713 -4.74 22.37 16.60
CA LEU A 713 -4.22 23.42 15.73
C LEU A 713 -3.51 24.49 16.58
N ALA A 714 -2.22 24.67 16.36
CA ALA A 714 -1.46 25.77 16.93
C ALA A 714 -1.73 27.07 16.13
N ASP A 715 -1.94 28.17 16.84
CA ASP A 715 -2.18 29.49 16.27
C ASP A 715 -1.56 30.58 17.17
N ASP A 716 -0.34 31.02 16.85
CA ASP A 716 0.49 31.91 17.66
C ASP A 716 0.63 31.44 19.14
N GLU A 717 0.05 32.15 20.11
CA GLU A 717 0.05 31.79 21.54
C GLU A 717 -1.11 30.85 21.93
N VAL A 718 -2.01 30.54 20.99
CA VAL A 718 -3.23 29.76 21.21
C VAL A 718 -3.05 28.33 20.71
N MET A 719 -3.45 27.36 21.52
CA MET A 719 -3.66 25.98 21.08
C MET A 719 -5.16 25.72 21.01
N TRP A 720 -5.66 25.45 19.81
CA TRP A 720 -7.03 25.00 19.58
C TRP A 720 -7.08 23.48 19.66
N ILE A 721 -7.99 22.97 20.47
CA ILE A 721 -8.09 21.55 20.82
C ILE A 721 -9.53 21.13 20.57
N SER A 722 -9.77 19.95 19.98
CA SER A 722 -11.09 19.32 20.03
C SER A 722 -11.02 17.93 20.66
N ALA A 723 -12.08 17.59 21.40
CA ALA A 723 -12.27 16.25 21.95
C ALA A 723 -13.53 15.60 21.36
N ALA A 724 -13.56 14.27 21.32
CA ALA A 724 -14.61 13.47 20.71
C ALA A 724 -15.98 13.65 21.42
N GLY A 725 -16.75 14.65 20.99
CA GLY A 725 -18.02 15.01 21.64
C GLY A 725 -17.88 16.05 22.76
N GLY A 726 -16.66 16.58 23.00
CA GLY A 726 -16.39 17.64 23.96
C GLY A 726 -16.55 19.06 23.41
N GLY A 727 -16.50 19.26 22.10
CA GLY A 727 -16.54 20.57 21.45
C GLY A 727 -15.16 21.12 21.11
N LEU A 728 -15.05 22.45 21.01
CA LEU A 728 -13.81 23.19 20.78
C LEU A 728 -13.30 23.79 22.09
N PHE A 729 -12.03 23.60 22.40
CA PHE A 729 -11.34 24.26 23.50
C PHE A 729 -10.31 25.24 22.95
N ARG A 730 -10.31 26.46 23.49
CA ARG A 730 -9.27 27.46 23.26
C ARG A 730 -8.34 27.45 24.47
N PHE A 731 -7.09 27.04 24.30
CA PHE A 731 -6.08 27.11 25.34
C PHE A 731 -5.11 28.27 25.07
N GLU A 732 -5.13 29.29 25.92
CA GLU A 732 -4.28 30.48 25.82
C GLU A 732 -3.80 30.85 27.24
N ARG A 733 -2.50 31.13 27.43
CA ARG A 733 -1.92 31.62 28.70
C ARG A 733 -2.34 30.81 29.95
N ASN A 734 -2.33 29.48 29.83
CA ASN A 734 -2.76 28.53 30.87
C ASN A 734 -4.24 28.66 31.31
N GLN A 735 -5.10 29.22 30.46
CA GLN A 735 -6.55 29.21 30.62
C GLN A 735 -7.19 28.44 29.47
N LEU A 736 -8.27 27.71 29.78
CA LEU A 736 -9.03 26.93 28.82
C LEU A 736 -10.46 27.48 28.76
N GLN A 737 -10.92 27.84 27.56
CA GLN A 737 -12.28 28.27 27.27
C GLN A 737 -12.98 27.23 26.39
N LEU A 738 -14.19 26.84 26.78
CA LEU A 738 -14.99 25.79 26.12
C LEU A 738 -16.08 26.40 25.23
N PHE A 739 -16.19 25.91 24.00
CA PHE A 739 -17.30 26.15 23.07
C PHE A 739 -17.92 24.81 22.67
N SER A 740 -19.19 24.60 23.01
CA SER A 740 -19.96 23.40 22.72
C SER A 740 -21.40 23.75 22.32
N SER A 741 -22.18 22.79 21.84
CA SER A 741 -23.58 22.99 21.42
C SER A 741 -24.52 23.37 22.58
N GLU A 742 -24.06 23.19 23.83
CA GLU A 742 -24.74 23.56 25.06
C GLU A 742 -24.49 25.02 25.49
N ASN A 743 -23.38 25.65 25.05
CA ASN A 743 -23.00 27.01 25.48
C ASN A 743 -22.67 27.99 24.33
N SER A 744 -22.71 27.53 23.08
CA SER A 744 -22.39 28.28 21.87
C SER A 744 -23.28 27.83 20.70
N SER A 745 -23.15 28.48 19.53
CA SER A 745 -23.90 28.12 18.32
C SER A 745 -23.35 26.91 17.55
N LEU A 746 -22.42 26.14 18.15
CA LEU A 746 -21.77 24.99 17.51
C LEU A 746 -22.79 23.86 17.17
N PRO A 747 -22.93 23.43 15.90
CA PRO A 747 -23.93 22.41 15.53
C PRO A 747 -23.66 21.00 16.05
N ALA A 748 -22.41 20.66 16.36
CA ALA A 748 -22.00 19.33 16.84
C ALA A 748 -20.70 19.40 17.65
N ASN A 749 -20.63 18.68 18.76
CA ASN A 749 -19.45 18.66 19.64
C ASN A 749 -18.31 17.75 19.15
N THR A 750 -18.48 17.04 18.04
CA THR A 750 -17.43 16.22 17.42
C THR A 750 -16.85 16.97 16.23
N ILE A 751 -15.80 17.74 16.50
CA ILE A 751 -14.98 18.43 15.48
C ILE A 751 -13.83 17.49 15.12
N ALA A 752 -13.81 17.03 13.87
CA ALA A 752 -12.82 16.07 13.35
C ALA A 752 -11.56 16.75 12.83
N VAL A 753 -11.65 18.01 12.39
CA VAL A 753 -10.55 18.80 11.85
C VAL A 753 -10.75 20.27 12.15
N ILE A 754 -9.65 20.96 12.48
CA ILE A 754 -9.58 22.41 12.70
C ILE A 754 -8.56 22.95 11.71
N ALA A 755 -8.93 23.95 10.90
CA ALA A 755 -8.01 24.68 10.03
C ALA A 755 -8.22 26.20 10.19
N LYS A 756 -7.31 27.03 9.65
CA LYS A 756 -7.37 28.49 9.73
C LYS A 756 -7.31 29.13 8.35
N ALA A 757 -8.19 30.08 8.06
CA ALA A 757 -8.24 30.84 6.82
C ALA A 757 -8.31 32.34 7.12
N GLY A 758 -7.19 33.05 6.94
CA GLY A 758 -7.06 34.40 7.50
C GLY A 758 -7.12 34.32 9.02
N ASP A 759 -7.94 35.16 9.67
CA ASP A 759 -8.16 35.14 11.12
C ASP A 759 -9.29 34.18 11.56
N VAL A 760 -10.03 33.59 10.61
CA VAL A 760 -11.20 32.75 10.87
C VAL A 760 -10.82 31.27 10.95
N LEU A 761 -11.37 30.54 11.92
CA LEU A 761 -11.24 29.09 12.01
C LEU A 761 -12.32 28.37 11.20
N LEU A 762 -11.92 27.23 10.64
CA LEU A 762 -12.75 26.29 9.92
C LEU A 762 -12.92 25.05 10.79
N LEU A 763 -14.13 24.82 11.29
CA LEU A 763 -14.48 23.70 12.17
C LEU A 763 -15.19 22.62 11.36
N GLY A 764 -14.46 21.59 10.94
CA GLY A 764 -15.02 20.43 10.26
C GLY A 764 -15.62 19.46 11.27
N HIS A 765 -16.94 19.23 11.21
CA HIS A 765 -17.67 18.40 12.18
C HIS A 765 -18.63 17.42 11.51
N SER A 766 -19.17 16.48 12.29
CA SER A 766 -20.06 15.39 11.84
C SER A 766 -21.43 15.82 11.26
N ARG A 767 -21.63 17.12 11.02
CA ARG A 767 -22.86 17.72 10.47
C ARG A 767 -22.59 18.76 9.37
N GLY A 768 -21.33 18.99 9.00
CA GLY A 768 -20.93 20.05 8.07
C GLY A 768 -19.69 20.81 8.51
N LEU A 769 -19.54 22.00 7.92
CA LEU A 769 -18.54 22.99 8.27
C LEU A 769 -19.19 24.13 9.06
N SER A 770 -18.46 24.68 10.03
CA SER A 770 -18.77 25.99 10.62
C SER A 770 -17.55 26.90 10.59
N TYR A 771 -17.77 28.20 10.36
CA TYR A 771 -16.79 29.25 10.65
C TYR A 771 -16.82 29.57 12.15
N PHE A 772 -15.66 29.87 12.72
CA PHE A 772 -15.53 30.44 14.07
C PHE A 772 -14.68 31.72 14.00
N ASP A 773 -15.21 32.81 14.54
CA ASP A 773 -14.59 34.14 14.58
C ASP A 773 -14.97 34.82 15.91
N ASP A 774 -13.98 35.31 16.67
CA ASP A 774 -14.09 35.91 18.02
C ASP A 774 -15.16 35.30 18.98
N GLY A 775 -15.31 33.97 18.96
CA GLY A 775 -16.26 33.25 19.81
C GLY A 775 -17.67 33.04 19.22
N GLU A 776 -17.99 33.65 18.09
CA GLU A 776 -19.21 33.34 17.34
C GLU A 776 -18.98 32.15 16.39
N VAL A 777 -19.97 31.25 16.31
CA VAL A 777 -19.96 30.09 15.40
C VAL A 777 -21.04 30.25 14.34
N THR A 778 -20.65 30.27 13.07
CA THR A 778 -21.57 30.41 11.92
C THR A 778 -21.51 29.14 11.05
N PRO A 779 -22.57 28.30 11.05
CA PRO A 779 -22.63 27.11 10.20
C PRO A 779 -22.68 27.46 8.71
N VAL A 780 -22.07 26.63 7.86
CA VAL A 780 -22.05 26.81 6.40
C VAL A 780 -23.22 26.04 5.77
N PRO A 781 -24.27 26.72 5.25
CA PRO A 781 -25.48 26.03 4.79
C PRO A 781 -25.23 25.07 3.62
N ALA A 782 -24.32 25.43 2.70
CA ALA A 782 -23.94 24.62 1.54
C ALA A 782 -23.27 23.29 1.90
N LEU A 783 -22.76 23.14 3.13
CA LEU A 783 -22.08 21.94 3.62
C LEU A 783 -22.88 21.22 4.72
N THR A 784 -24.15 21.57 4.92
CA THR A 784 -24.99 20.98 5.98
C THR A 784 -25.32 19.53 5.64
N GLY A 785 -25.01 18.61 6.56
CA GLY A 785 -25.19 17.16 6.39
C GLY A 785 -23.94 16.42 5.93
N HIS A 786 -23.00 17.12 5.30
CA HIS A 786 -21.74 16.56 4.81
C HIS A 786 -20.72 16.43 5.94
N ALA A 787 -20.42 15.21 6.39
CA ALA A 787 -19.53 14.98 7.53
C ALA A 787 -18.07 15.27 7.15
N VAL A 788 -17.56 16.44 7.54
CA VAL A 788 -16.22 16.93 7.16
C VAL A 788 -15.13 16.17 7.90
N SER A 789 -14.14 15.67 7.16
CA SER A 789 -13.00 14.88 7.66
C SER A 789 -11.66 15.56 7.44
N ALA A 790 -11.51 16.34 6.37
CA ALA A 790 -10.26 17.03 6.03
C ALA A 790 -10.51 18.45 5.53
N ILE A 791 -9.62 19.38 5.87
CA ILE A 791 -9.64 20.76 5.36
C ILE A 791 -8.19 21.19 5.13
N ALA A 792 -7.90 21.79 3.98
CA ALA A 792 -6.62 22.43 3.70
C ALA A 792 -6.84 23.82 3.10
N THR A 793 -6.04 24.78 3.55
CA THR A 793 -6.15 26.21 3.22
C THR A 793 -4.86 26.70 2.60
N ALA A 794 -4.93 27.35 1.44
CA ALA A 794 -3.78 27.92 0.76
C ALA A 794 -3.63 29.43 1.07
N PRO A 795 -2.40 29.99 1.02
CA PRO A 795 -2.15 31.42 1.26
C PRO A 795 -2.84 32.37 0.25
N ASP A 796 -3.25 31.87 -0.92
CA ASP A 796 -4.04 32.63 -1.88
C ASP A 796 -5.52 32.79 -1.45
N GLY A 797 -5.98 32.06 -0.41
CA GLY A 797 -7.36 32.00 0.06
C GLY A 797 -8.20 30.86 -0.52
N SER A 798 -7.61 29.98 -1.33
CA SER A 798 -8.27 28.76 -1.81
C SER A 798 -8.42 27.74 -0.68
N ILE A 799 -9.58 27.09 -0.57
CA ILE A 799 -9.86 26.09 0.48
C ILE A 799 -10.34 24.80 -0.17
N TRP A 800 -9.70 23.69 0.18
CA TRP A 800 -10.12 22.34 -0.17
C TRP A 800 -10.70 21.64 1.05
N LEU A 801 -11.79 20.91 0.86
CA LEU A 801 -12.51 20.21 1.91
C LEU A 801 -12.81 18.78 1.48
N GLY A 802 -12.53 17.85 2.37
CA GLY A 802 -12.81 16.43 2.24
C GLY A 802 -13.91 16.01 3.22
N THR A 803 -14.75 15.08 2.78
CA THR A 803 -15.82 14.50 3.60
C THR A 803 -15.62 13.01 3.82
N SER A 804 -16.31 12.48 4.82
CA SER A 804 -16.26 11.06 5.21
C SER A 804 -16.98 10.12 4.24
N GLY A 805 -17.58 10.62 3.14
CA GLY A 805 -18.38 9.80 2.22
C GLY A 805 -19.07 10.52 1.06
N ASP A 806 -19.00 11.85 0.95
CA ASP A 806 -19.60 12.64 -0.15
C ASP A 806 -18.53 13.19 -1.13
N GLY A 807 -17.26 12.79 -0.97
CA GLY A 807 -16.15 13.27 -1.78
C GLY A 807 -15.60 14.63 -1.34
N LEU A 808 -15.30 15.47 -2.35
CA LEU A 808 -14.55 16.72 -2.23
C LEU A 808 -15.41 17.94 -2.49
N PHE A 809 -15.10 19.02 -1.78
CA PHE A 809 -15.60 20.36 -2.03
C PHE A 809 -14.45 21.36 -2.11
N TYR A 810 -14.65 22.44 -2.85
CA TYR A 810 -13.68 23.51 -3.04
C TYR A 810 -14.38 24.87 -2.86
N PHE A 811 -13.68 25.82 -2.25
CA PHE A 811 -14.15 27.20 -2.12
C PHE A 811 -13.49 28.10 -3.17
N ASP A 812 -14.30 28.65 -4.08
CA ASP A 812 -13.82 29.44 -5.23
C ASP A 812 -13.52 30.92 -4.93
N GLY A 813 -13.59 31.29 -3.65
CA GLY A 813 -13.51 32.67 -3.16
C GLY A 813 -14.88 33.33 -2.94
N GLU A 814 -15.98 32.75 -3.45
CA GLU A 814 -17.35 33.24 -3.23
C GLU A 814 -18.28 32.17 -2.65
N GLN A 815 -18.15 30.92 -3.11
CA GLN A 815 -19.06 29.82 -2.80
C GLN A 815 -18.34 28.47 -2.74
N TRP A 816 -18.99 27.51 -2.07
CA TRP A 816 -18.58 26.11 -2.07
C TRP A 816 -19.14 25.40 -3.28
N VAL A 817 -18.27 24.71 -4.03
CA VAL A 817 -18.60 23.94 -5.23
C VAL A 817 -17.97 22.55 -5.16
N GLU A 818 -18.61 21.57 -5.80
CA GLU A 818 -17.95 20.31 -6.12
C GLU A 818 -16.89 20.54 -7.23
N PRO A 819 -15.74 19.82 -7.21
CA PRO A 819 -14.81 19.83 -8.33
C PRO A 819 -15.47 19.40 -9.65
N PRO A 820 -14.98 19.89 -10.81
CA PRO A 820 -15.50 19.48 -12.12
C PRO A 820 -15.50 17.97 -12.29
N SER A 821 -16.54 17.36 -12.87
CA SER A 821 -16.76 15.90 -12.91
C SER A 821 -15.67 15.04 -13.61
N ALA A 822 -14.71 15.67 -14.29
CA ALA A 822 -13.48 15.06 -14.80
C ALA A 822 -12.42 14.83 -13.71
N VAL A 823 -12.63 15.41 -12.53
CA VAL A 823 -11.83 15.27 -11.31
C VAL A 823 -12.62 14.39 -10.36
N ARG A 824 -12.08 13.23 -10.02
CA ARG A 824 -12.69 12.31 -9.05
C ARG A 824 -11.64 11.86 -8.05
N PRO A 825 -11.88 12.02 -6.73
CA PRO A 825 -11.01 11.42 -5.73
C PRO A 825 -10.97 9.90 -5.90
N PRO A 826 -9.92 9.20 -5.43
CA PRO A 826 -9.83 7.74 -5.52
C PRO A 826 -11.04 6.99 -4.95
N SER A 827 -11.67 7.59 -3.95
CA SER A 827 -12.88 7.15 -3.26
C SER A 827 -13.60 8.38 -2.71
N PRO A 828 -14.93 8.35 -2.52
CA PRO A 828 -15.67 9.45 -1.90
C PRO A 828 -15.35 9.64 -0.40
N GLN A 829 -14.61 8.72 0.22
CA GLN A 829 -14.18 8.82 1.62
C GLN A 829 -12.81 9.49 1.72
N ILE A 830 -12.78 10.82 1.85
CA ILE A 830 -11.54 11.60 1.95
C ILE A 830 -11.02 11.55 3.40
N THR A 831 -9.74 11.27 3.57
CA THR A 831 -9.08 11.18 4.89
C THR A 831 -8.21 12.39 5.17
N ASN A 832 -7.44 12.84 4.17
CA ASN A 832 -6.47 13.92 4.34
C ASN A 832 -6.41 14.78 3.07
N ILE A 833 -6.15 16.08 3.26
CA ILE A 833 -5.77 16.99 2.19
C ILE A 833 -4.55 17.77 2.67
N LEU A 834 -3.53 17.85 1.83
CA LEU A 834 -2.30 18.61 2.06
C LEU A 834 -2.10 19.54 0.86
N ILE A 835 -1.82 20.81 1.11
CA ILE A 835 -1.38 21.76 0.08
C ILE A 835 0.10 21.98 0.34
N ALA A 836 0.94 21.47 -0.56
CA ALA A 836 2.39 21.52 -0.42
C ALA A 836 2.93 22.92 -0.77
N ALA A 837 4.17 23.21 -0.38
CA ALA A 837 4.83 24.50 -0.62
C ALA A 837 5.04 24.81 -2.11
N ASP A 838 5.04 23.80 -2.98
CA ASP A 838 5.04 23.95 -4.45
C ASP A 838 3.66 24.36 -5.03
N GLY A 839 2.63 24.45 -4.18
CA GLY A 839 1.25 24.75 -4.55
C GLY A 839 0.43 23.53 -5.01
N SER A 840 1.02 22.33 -5.06
CA SER A 840 0.29 21.12 -5.43
C SER A 840 -0.57 20.61 -4.28
N VAL A 841 -1.76 20.10 -4.63
CA VAL A 841 -2.76 19.62 -3.67
C VAL A 841 -2.79 18.10 -3.69
N TRP A 842 -2.49 17.49 -2.55
CA TRP A 842 -2.45 16.06 -2.34
C TRP A 842 -3.68 15.63 -1.55
N ILE A 843 -4.44 14.70 -2.09
CA ILE A 843 -5.75 14.27 -1.56
C ILE A 843 -5.71 12.76 -1.31
N GLY A 844 -5.61 12.40 -0.04
CA GLY A 844 -5.67 11.02 0.43
C GLY A 844 -7.11 10.58 0.67
N ALA A 845 -7.41 9.34 0.29
CA ALA A 845 -8.70 8.72 0.56
C ALA A 845 -8.53 7.46 1.41
N ARG A 846 -9.62 7.04 2.06
CA ARG A 846 -9.69 5.83 2.89
C ARG A 846 -9.53 4.54 2.08
N SER A 847 -9.76 4.61 0.77
CA SER A 847 -9.57 3.54 -0.19
C SER A 847 -9.11 4.12 -1.52
N GLY A 848 -8.44 3.32 -2.33
CA GLY A 848 -8.09 3.71 -3.70
C GLY A 848 -6.80 4.53 -3.85
N GLY A 849 -6.13 4.92 -2.77
CA GLY A 849 -4.86 5.63 -2.77
C GLY A 849 -4.97 7.16 -2.71
N LEU A 850 -4.11 7.83 -3.46
CA LEU A 850 -3.78 9.25 -3.36
C LEU A 850 -3.88 9.90 -4.75
N ILE A 851 -4.40 11.13 -4.85
CA ILE A 851 -4.25 11.96 -6.05
C ILE A 851 -3.49 13.24 -5.75
N ARG A 852 -2.70 13.68 -6.72
CA ARG A 852 -2.08 15.01 -6.75
C ARG A 852 -2.74 15.84 -7.85
N TYR A 853 -3.03 17.10 -7.51
CA TYR A 853 -3.37 18.15 -8.43
C TYR A 853 -2.24 19.17 -8.48
N GLN A 854 -1.81 19.54 -9.69
CA GLN A 854 -0.88 20.65 -9.88
C GLN A 854 -1.60 21.79 -10.62
N PRO A 855 -1.82 22.95 -9.98
CA PRO A 855 -2.61 24.06 -10.54
C PRO A 855 -1.93 24.84 -11.68
#